data_AF-A0A6G9H2G6-F1
#
_entry.id   AF-A0A6G9H2G6-F1
#
_cell.length_a   1.000
_cell.length_b   1.000
_cell.length_c   1.000
_cell.angle_alpha   90.00
_cell.angle_beta   90.00
_cell.angle_gamma   90.00
#
_symmetry.space_group_name_H-M   'P 1'
#
loop_
_entity.id
_entity.type
_entity.pdbx_description
1 polymer ?
#
loop_
_entity_poly.entity_id
_entity_poly.type
_entity_poly.pdbx_seq_one_letter_code
_entity_poly.pdbx_strand_id
1 'polypeptide(L)'
;MDVGEDFGPWLARQLKRLGMSQAELGERVGLTRAAVSAWITGRAVPREDTMRLIADAIGTDSGTIHTRTTDAVTGKPASWYHRPAYADGGREFGNAAAFAFEADVEVLAREATQNSLDERLDRKRPVRVRYTLHELSGEHLDRFREAIGWESLRPHYEAAAAQEQKVGRIIAEGLRDMNERDRLVLLKVDDYNASGLTGDDYEDGRFAAVVRRQLDSHKSDEGAGGSYGLGKATLWATSRLGLVLINSTLAEPHEGRSEKRLIGRLDLPWRVVGGEAWAGPAWFGEPDTASGSENVARSWWADDETVERLHLTRESGEPGTSFLIVGAHDVASGSNDPTDDEGDEDESVQAMHKKLVGALAANFWAAMTSGATVAPLLEASVRTLRNGNVLVKEQRVEPHLAQPSRTRALKAYFDGDTVDRLTEVGQVAMAKVMLKVPALRGRGKPVEHEAVLLVTAAEDADGRPNHLVSMRGSRMKVRSVRVPDLPLGTSPFQAVLLAGHAAGPDTVEADRAEAFLRASEPPEHNKWAQTEELRASYSPTAHRRIADFTRAANSAVRELVGRRKEQTQEGPKALRDLLRLDGTPAAGPRAAGGGFPTILDIDAFVDDEGAWQIEAEVNLPARQDPWVMSPVARFEVRSGGRPSVGWSKVVAVENCRVVDGVLHFAAGARTATFTATTDVSSHPVRAALAGLVVDLQKPKGGAA
;
A
#
# COMPACT_ATOMS: atom_id res chain seq x y z
N MET A 1 9.69 26.18 32.00
CA MET A 1 10.89 26.40 31.19
C MET A 1 11.40 25.02 30.84
N ASP A 2 11.10 24.55 29.64
CA ASP A 2 11.59 23.24 29.20
C ASP A 2 13.11 23.31 29.11
N VAL A 3 13.75 22.55 29.98
CA VAL A 3 15.17 22.26 29.89
C VAL A 3 15.31 21.23 28.76
N GLY A 4 15.98 21.60 27.65
CA GLY A 4 16.14 20.73 26.48
C GLY A 4 17.01 19.52 26.79
N GLU A 5 18.33 19.66 26.62
CA GLU A 5 19.30 18.60 26.92
C GLU A 5 20.07 18.87 28.22
N ASP A 6 20.72 17.85 28.78
CA ASP A 6 21.71 18.00 29.84
C ASP A 6 22.92 18.85 29.41
N PHE A 7 23.43 19.64 30.36
CA PHE A 7 24.54 20.59 30.09
C PHE A 7 25.81 19.92 29.58
N GLY A 8 26.15 18.74 30.12
CA GLY A 8 27.38 18.03 29.76
C GLY A 8 27.42 17.56 28.30
N PRO A 9 26.43 16.76 27.85
CA PRO A 9 26.27 16.37 26.44
C PRO A 9 26.18 17.57 25.49
N TRP A 10 25.39 18.59 25.85
CA TRP A 10 25.25 19.80 25.06
C TRP A 10 26.60 20.52 24.85
N LEU A 11 27.36 20.76 25.93
CA LEU A 11 28.66 21.42 25.87
C LEU A 11 29.68 20.59 25.06
N ALA A 12 29.68 19.27 25.23
CA ALA A 12 30.53 18.39 24.45
C ALA A 12 30.23 18.48 22.95
N ARG A 13 28.95 18.55 22.56
CA ARG A 13 28.54 18.74 21.17
C ARG A 13 28.98 20.12 20.64
N GLN A 14 28.80 21.19 21.40
CA GLN A 14 29.23 22.54 20.96
C GLN A 14 30.73 22.62 20.70
N LEU A 15 31.54 22.03 21.60
CA LEU A 15 32.99 21.95 21.43
C LEU A 15 33.40 21.20 20.17
N LYS A 16 32.75 20.06 19.89
CA LYS A 16 32.99 19.32 18.64
C LYS A 16 32.59 20.13 17.40
N ARG A 17 31.43 20.81 17.42
CA ARG A 17 30.97 21.65 16.29
C ARG A 17 31.94 22.80 16.00
N LEU A 18 32.52 23.40 17.04
CA LEU A 18 33.51 24.47 16.96
C LEU A 18 34.94 23.98 16.63
N GLY A 19 35.19 22.67 16.61
CA GLY A 19 36.55 22.13 16.52
C GLY A 19 37.42 22.53 17.71
N MET A 20 36.82 22.86 18.85
CA MET A 20 37.50 23.35 20.05
C MET A 20 37.71 22.21 21.05
N SER A 21 38.93 22.08 21.56
CA SER A 21 39.27 21.11 22.60
C SER A 21 38.83 21.56 23.99
N GLN A 22 38.67 20.60 24.91
CA GLN A 22 38.40 20.90 26.33
C GLN A 22 39.51 21.73 26.98
N ALA A 23 40.75 21.62 26.49
CA ALA A 23 41.88 22.40 26.98
C ALA A 23 41.75 23.87 26.56
N GLU A 24 41.45 24.12 25.27
CA GLU A 24 41.25 25.47 24.74
C GLU A 24 40.06 26.19 25.39
N LEU A 25 38.94 25.49 25.63
CA LEU A 25 37.83 26.08 26.39
C LEU A 25 38.25 26.42 27.82
N GLY A 26 38.99 25.53 28.48
CA GLY A 26 39.54 25.77 29.81
C GLY A 26 40.39 27.04 29.84
N GLU A 27 41.31 27.18 28.89
CA GLU A 27 42.17 28.37 28.76
C GLU A 27 41.35 29.65 28.54
N ARG A 28 40.34 29.63 27.66
CA ARG A 28 39.48 30.80 27.39
C ARG A 28 38.64 31.24 28.60
N VAL A 29 38.18 30.29 29.40
CA VAL A 29 37.34 30.55 30.58
C VAL A 29 38.19 30.75 31.85
N GLY A 30 39.51 30.55 31.78
CA GLY A 30 40.42 30.67 32.93
C GLY A 30 40.34 29.48 33.91
N LEU A 31 40.01 28.29 33.42
CA LEU A 31 39.81 27.07 34.21
C LEU A 31 40.62 25.89 33.65
N THR A 32 40.76 24.83 34.45
CA THR A 32 41.51 23.64 34.03
C THR A 32 40.68 22.76 33.09
N ARG A 33 41.36 22.01 32.20
CA ARG A 33 40.73 20.95 31.38
C ARG A 33 39.91 19.97 32.23
N ALA A 34 40.37 19.67 33.46
CA ALA A 34 39.67 18.76 34.36
C ALA A 34 38.31 19.31 34.81
N ALA A 35 38.19 20.62 35.02
CA ALA A 35 36.92 21.26 35.33
C ALA A 35 35.93 21.13 34.16
N VAL A 36 36.39 21.38 32.93
CA VAL A 36 35.58 21.19 31.71
C VAL A 36 35.14 19.73 31.53
N SER A 37 36.05 18.78 31.77
CA SER A 37 35.73 17.35 31.73
C SER A 37 34.71 16.95 32.80
N ALA A 38 34.77 17.53 34.01
CA ALA A 38 33.79 17.29 35.06
C ALA A 38 32.38 17.76 34.65
N TRP A 39 32.27 18.86 33.90
CA TRP A 39 30.99 19.31 33.36
C TRP A 39 30.45 18.40 32.26
N ILE A 40 31.31 18.02 31.30
CA ILE A 40 30.93 17.14 30.18
C ILE A 40 30.46 15.77 30.68
N THR A 41 31.10 15.24 31.72
CA THR A 41 30.75 13.94 32.32
C THR A 41 29.62 14.02 33.34
N GLY A 42 28.99 15.20 33.52
CA GLY A 42 27.88 15.39 34.47
C GLY A 42 28.28 15.31 35.95
N ARG A 43 29.59 15.28 36.27
CA ARG A 43 30.10 15.24 37.65
C ARG A 43 29.98 16.58 38.38
N ALA A 44 29.86 17.67 37.64
CA ALA A 44 29.66 19.01 38.18
C ALA A 44 28.82 19.86 37.22
N VAL A 45 28.12 20.87 37.75
CA VAL A 45 27.41 21.87 36.95
C VAL A 45 28.09 23.23 37.17
N PRO A 46 28.44 23.99 36.12
CA PRO A 46 29.03 25.31 36.28
C PRO A 46 28.07 26.30 36.96
N ARG A 47 28.63 27.31 37.62
CA ARG A 47 27.84 28.41 38.21
C ARG A 47 27.37 29.36 37.12
N GLU A 48 26.32 30.15 37.40
CA GLU A 48 25.79 31.21 36.52
C GLU A 48 26.89 32.09 35.89
N ASP A 49 27.81 32.62 36.71
CA ASP A 49 28.89 33.47 36.21
C ASP A 49 29.83 32.71 35.26
N THR A 50 30.09 31.44 35.54
CA THR A 50 30.89 30.57 34.67
C THR A 50 30.15 30.20 33.40
N MET A 51 28.83 30.01 33.45
CA MET A 51 28.00 29.79 32.26
C MET A 51 28.08 30.99 31.31
N ARG A 52 28.09 32.23 31.82
CA ARG A 52 28.27 33.43 30.98
C ARG A 52 29.66 33.45 30.32
N LEU A 53 30.71 33.13 31.07
CA LEU A 53 32.06 33.03 30.49
C LEU A 53 32.17 31.93 29.43
N ILE A 54 31.48 30.80 29.63
CA ILE A 54 31.40 29.74 28.62
C ILE A 54 30.64 30.25 27.39
N ALA A 55 29.54 30.99 27.57
CA ALA A 55 28.75 31.58 26.49
C ALA A 55 29.60 32.50 25.60
N ASP A 56 30.33 33.41 26.23
CA ASP A 56 31.25 34.32 25.54
C ASP A 56 32.38 33.54 24.84
N ALA A 57 32.93 32.50 25.48
CA ALA A 57 34.04 31.72 24.92
C ALA A 57 33.68 30.90 23.68
N ILE A 58 32.43 30.42 23.59
CA ILE A 58 31.89 29.64 22.46
C ILE A 58 31.06 30.48 21.48
N GLY A 59 30.87 31.77 21.76
CA GLY A 59 30.19 32.72 20.87
C GLY A 59 28.66 32.63 20.86
N THR A 60 28.04 32.29 21.99
CA THR A 60 26.57 32.18 22.13
C THR A 60 26.02 33.09 23.22
N ASP A 61 24.71 33.33 23.25
CA ASP A 61 24.05 34.02 24.36
C ASP A 61 23.80 33.10 25.56
N SER A 62 23.64 33.70 26.75
CA SER A 62 23.36 32.96 27.98
C SER A 62 22.03 32.21 27.95
N GLY A 63 21.01 32.75 27.26
CA GLY A 63 19.70 32.12 27.10
C GLY A 63 19.81 30.74 26.43
N THR A 64 20.60 30.63 25.37
CA THR A 64 20.88 29.36 24.67
C THR A 64 21.56 28.34 25.58
N ILE A 65 22.48 28.76 26.47
CA ILE A 65 23.09 27.87 27.48
C ILE A 65 22.08 27.39 28.53
N HIS A 66 21.09 28.22 28.84
CA HIS A 66 20.07 27.87 29.83
C HIS A 66 18.98 26.95 29.26
N THR A 67 18.50 27.21 28.04
CA THR A 67 17.46 26.41 27.38
C THR A 67 18.01 25.11 26.79
N ARG A 68 19.21 25.16 26.20
CA ARG A 68 19.88 24.00 25.54
C ARG A 68 19.00 23.33 24.49
N THR A 69 18.20 24.15 23.82
CA THR A 69 17.35 23.76 22.68
C THR A 69 17.95 24.16 21.34
N THR A 70 19.05 24.93 21.34
CA THR A 70 19.79 25.34 20.14
C THR A 70 21.30 25.13 20.34
N ASP A 71 22.04 25.12 19.23
CA ASP A 71 23.50 25.06 19.21
C ASP A 71 24.06 26.49 19.24
N ALA A 72 25.26 26.65 19.79
CA ALA A 72 26.00 27.92 19.89
C ALA A 72 26.44 28.46 18.52
N VAL A 73 26.58 27.57 17.53
CA VAL A 73 26.93 27.91 16.14
C VAL A 73 25.80 27.45 15.23
N THR A 74 25.18 28.40 14.54
CA THR A 74 24.26 28.15 13.42
C THR A 74 24.97 27.32 12.35
N GLY A 75 24.24 26.34 11.79
CA GLY A 75 24.74 25.15 11.12
C GLY A 75 25.98 25.27 10.22
N LYS A 76 26.81 24.22 10.19
CA LYS A 76 27.74 24.05 9.07
C LYS A 76 26.89 23.94 7.79
N PRO A 77 27.31 24.49 6.64
CA PRO A 77 26.46 24.46 5.44
C PRO A 77 26.16 23.01 5.06
N ALA A 78 24.88 22.70 4.88
CA ALA A 78 24.45 21.39 4.41
C ALA A 78 24.91 21.19 2.96
N SER A 79 25.44 20.01 2.64
CA SER A 79 25.92 19.67 1.30
C SER A 79 25.71 18.19 0.99
N TRP A 80 25.99 17.79 -0.25
CA TRP A 80 25.87 16.40 -0.69
C TRP A 80 27.14 15.62 -0.44
N TYR A 81 27.01 14.51 0.28
CA TYR A 81 28.08 13.57 0.55
C TYR A 81 27.80 12.26 -0.19
N HIS A 82 28.55 12.04 -1.26
CA HIS A 82 28.47 10.82 -2.06
C HIS A 82 29.28 9.69 -1.41
N ARG A 83 28.77 8.46 -1.47
CA ARG A 83 29.51 7.29 -0.96
C ARG A 83 30.60 6.88 -1.97
N PRO A 84 31.89 6.85 -1.58
CA PRO A 84 32.96 6.35 -2.44
C PRO A 84 32.71 4.90 -2.86
N ALA A 85 33.18 4.52 -4.05
CA ALA A 85 33.08 3.14 -4.51
C ALA A 85 33.81 2.16 -3.59
N TYR A 86 33.36 0.90 -3.59
CA TYR A 86 33.98 -0.15 -2.81
C TYR A 86 35.42 -0.42 -3.29
N ALA A 87 36.35 -0.57 -2.35
CA ALA A 87 37.77 -0.78 -2.63
C ALA A 87 38.07 -2.14 -3.31
N ASP A 88 37.16 -3.10 -3.18
CA ASP A 88 37.24 -4.43 -3.81
C ASP A 88 36.79 -4.44 -5.28
N GLY A 89 36.35 -3.30 -5.81
CA GLY A 89 35.83 -3.16 -7.17
C GLY A 89 34.36 -3.54 -7.32
N GLY A 90 33.63 -3.78 -6.22
CA GLY A 90 32.19 -3.96 -6.24
C GLY A 90 31.45 -2.77 -6.86
N ARG A 91 30.42 -3.04 -7.67
CA ARG A 91 29.61 -2.02 -8.36
C ARG A 91 28.14 -2.30 -8.18
N GLU A 92 27.42 -1.30 -7.67
CA GLU A 92 25.98 -1.34 -7.48
C GLU A 92 25.31 -0.44 -8.50
N PHE A 93 24.68 -1.01 -9.53
CA PHE A 93 24.01 -0.21 -10.57
C PHE A 93 22.57 0.16 -10.23
N GLY A 94 22.31 0.44 -8.96
CA GLY A 94 21.02 0.85 -8.44
C GLY A 94 20.47 -0.08 -7.34
N ASN A 95 19.40 0.37 -6.70
CA ASN A 95 18.73 -0.38 -5.65
C ASN A 95 17.89 -1.51 -6.27
N ALA A 96 18.19 -2.77 -5.93
CA ALA A 96 17.49 -3.95 -6.44
C ALA A 96 15.97 -3.89 -6.20
N ALA A 97 15.53 -3.24 -5.11
CA ALA A 97 14.11 -3.06 -4.82
C ALA A 97 13.47 -2.00 -5.73
N ALA A 98 14.16 -0.90 -6.05
CA ALA A 98 13.67 0.10 -7.02
C ALA A 98 13.62 -0.46 -8.46
N PHE A 99 14.37 -1.53 -8.75
CA PHE A 99 14.33 -2.25 -10.02
C PHE A 99 13.14 -3.23 -10.12
N ALA A 100 12.65 -3.73 -8.97
CA ALA A 100 11.62 -4.75 -8.87
C ALA A 100 10.19 -4.18 -8.91
N PHE A 101 10.00 -2.90 -8.59
CA PHE A 101 8.69 -2.24 -8.61
C PHE A 101 8.61 -1.26 -9.78
N GLU A 102 7.48 -1.28 -10.49
CA GLU A 102 7.11 -0.17 -11.36
C GLU A 102 6.66 1.02 -10.48
N ALA A 103 6.99 2.23 -10.89
CA ALA A 103 6.61 3.43 -10.16
C ALA A 103 5.09 3.57 -10.20
N ASP A 104 4.46 3.28 -9.06
CA ASP A 104 3.01 3.34 -8.90
C ASP A 104 2.66 4.12 -7.61
N VAL A 105 1.99 5.25 -7.79
CA VAL A 105 1.52 6.10 -6.69
C VAL A 105 0.48 5.41 -5.81
N GLU A 106 -0.25 4.41 -6.31
CA GLU A 106 -1.16 3.58 -5.50
C GLU A 106 -0.38 2.69 -4.53
N VAL A 107 0.67 2.02 -5.01
CA VAL A 107 1.54 1.20 -4.15
C VAL A 107 2.26 2.06 -3.12
N LEU A 108 2.76 3.23 -3.52
CA LEU A 108 3.33 4.21 -2.60
C LEU A 108 2.33 4.61 -1.52
N ALA A 109 1.10 4.98 -1.91
CA ALA A 109 0.07 5.43 -0.97
C ALA A 109 -0.31 4.32 0.02
N ARG A 110 -0.39 3.08 -0.47
CA ARG A 110 -0.63 1.90 0.35
C ARG A 110 0.47 1.69 1.39
N GLU A 111 1.73 1.67 0.98
CA GLU A 111 2.85 1.40 1.88
C GLU A 111 3.10 2.55 2.87
N ALA A 112 3.12 3.80 2.37
CA ALA A 112 3.39 4.97 3.21
C ALA A 112 2.30 5.16 4.28
N THR A 113 1.02 5.03 3.92
CA THR A 113 -0.08 5.15 4.89
C THR A 113 -0.12 3.97 5.87
N GLN A 114 0.24 2.76 5.45
CA GLN A 114 0.40 1.64 6.39
C GLN A 114 1.53 1.92 7.40
N ASN A 115 2.68 2.44 6.96
CA ASN A 115 3.78 2.78 7.86
C ASN A 115 3.38 3.87 8.87
N SER A 116 2.63 4.89 8.45
CA SER A 116 2.11 5.91 9.37
C SER A 116 1.12 5.33 10.39
N LEU A 117 0.29 4.35 10.00
CA LEU A 117 -0.61 3.64 10.92
C LEU A 117 0.15 2.76 11.92
N ASP A 118 1.20 2.07 11.47
CA ASP A 118 2.07 1.26 12.33
C ASP A 118 2.77 2.12 13.40
N GLU A 119 3.14 3.36 13.05
CA GLU A 119 3.84 4.31 13.93
C GLU A 119 2.91 5.26 14.70
N ARG A 120 1.61 4.93 14.82
CA ARG A 120 0.63 5.77 15.53
C ARG A 120 1.01 6.00 16.99
N LEU A 121 1.17 7.27 17.38
CA LEU A 121 1.59 7.69 18.72
C LEU A 121 0.44 7.64 19.73
N ASP A 122 -0.55 8.54 19.62
CA ASP A 122 -1.74 8.53 20.47
C ASP A 122 -2.80 7.60 19.89
N ARG A 123 -3.04 6.47 20.56
CA ARG A 123 -4.04 5.47 20.15
C ARG A 123 -5.49 5.94 20.23
N LYS A 124 -5.77 7.07 20.88
CA LYS A 124 -7.11 7.66 20.98
C LYS A 124 -7.45 8.61 19.84
N ARG A 125 -6.45 9.07 19.09
CA ARG A 125 -6.60 9.98 17.96
C ARG A 125 -6.29 9.24 16.65
N PRO A 126 -6.92 9.63 15.52
CA PRO A 126 -6.52 9.11 14.23
C PRO A 126 -5.12 9.59 13.85
N VAL A 127 -4.40 8.80 13.06
CA VAL A 127 -3.25 9.29 12.29
C VAL A 127 -3.80 10.14 11.16
N ARG A 128 -3.24 11.33 10.94
CA ARG A 128 -3.61 12.16 9.79
C ARG A 128 -2.51 12.05 8.75
N VAL A 129 -2.85 11.57 7.56
CA VAL A 129 -1.92 11.50 6.43
C VAL A 129 -2.39 12.44 5.34
N ARG A 130 -1.50 13.28 4.83
CA ARG A 130 -1.79 14.18 3.72
C ARG A 130 -0.78 14.02 2.60
N TYR A 131 -1.30 13.79 1.40
CA TYR A 131 -0.52 13.79 0.17
C TYR A 131 -0.64 15.15 -0.49
N THR A 132 0.50 15.79 -0.77
CA THR A 132 0.57 17.05 -1.52
C THR A 132 1.36 16.80 -2.80
N LEU A 133 0.67 16.82 -3.93
CA LEU A 133 1.32 16.93 -5.24
C LEU A 133 1.63 18.40 -5.47
N HIS A 134 2.88 18.73 -5.81
CA HIS A 134 3.30 20.11 -6.04
C HIS A 134 4.16 20.17 -7.29
N GLU A 135 3.62 20.78 -8.34
CA GLU A 135 4.35 21.06 -9.57
C GLU A 135 5.10 22.39 -9.46
N LEU A 136 6.40 22.36 -9.77
CA LEU A 136 7.28 23.52 -9.81
C LEU A 136 7.74 23.80 -11.25
N SER A 137 7.74 25.09 -11.62
CA SER A 137 8.29 25.59 -12.89
C SER A 137 8.85 27.02 -12.74
N GLY A 138 9.67 27.45 -13.69
CA GLY A 138 10.31 28.76 -13.71
C GLY A 138 11.06 29.10 -12.42
N GLU A 139 10.84 30.31 -11.90
CA GLU A 139 11.55 30.81 -10.70
C GLU A 139 11.37 29.90 -9.47
N HIS A 140 10.24 29.21 -9.33
CA HIS A 140 10.01 28.30 -8.21
C HIS A 140 10.90 27.06 -8.29
N LEU A 141 11.07 26.52 -9.50
CA LEU A 141 11.96 25.40 -9.76
C LEU A 141 13.42 25.81 -9.55
N ASP A 142 13.81 27.00 -10.01
CA ASP A 142 15.18 27.49 -9.84
C ASP A 142 15.54 27.70 -8.36
N ARG A 143 14.63 28.29 -7.56
CA ARG A 143 14.83 28.43 -6.11
C ARG A 143 14.95 27.07 -5.42
N PHE A 144 14.18 26.08 -5.84
CA PHE A 144 14.28 24.72 -5.29
C PHE A 144 15.61 24.05 -5.69
N ARG A 145 16.04 24.17 -6.95
CA ARG A 145 17.34 23.68 -7.44
C ARG A 145 18.51 24.26 -6.66
N GLU A 146 18.47 25.55 -6.38
CA GLU A 146 19.46 26.22 -5.54
C GLU A 146 19.47 25.65 -4.11
N ALA A 147 18.29 25.49 -3.50
CA ALA A 147 18.14 24.99 -2.14
C ALA A 147 18.65 23.55 -1.96
N ILE A 148 18.49 22.68 -2.97
CA ILE A 148 19.05 21.33 -2.96
C ILE A 148 20.50 21.26 -3.44
N GLY A 149 21.15 22.39 -3.76
CA GLY A 149 22.53 22.40 -4.24
C GLY A 149 22.72 21.69 -5.59
N TRP A 150 21.79 21.88 -6.52
CA TRP A 150 21.70 21.14 -7.81
C TRP A 150 23.01 21.13 -8.61
N GLU A 151 23.79 22.21 -8.61
CA GLU A 151 25.07 22.27 -9.33
C GLU A 151 26.07 21.19 -8.90
N SER A 152 26.03 20.78 -7.63
CA SER A 152 26.87 19.66 -7.14
C SER A 152 26.36 18.30 -7.61
N LEU A 153 25.04 18.16 -7.79
CA LEU A 153 24.41 16.91 -8.21
C LEU A 153 24.43 16.71 -9.72
N ARG A 154 24.40 17.79 -10.50
CA ARG A 154 24.28 17.76 -11.96
C ARG A 154 25.30 16.84 -12.64
N PRO A 155 26.61 16.89 -12.34
CA PRO A 155 27.59 15.97 -12.95
C PRO A 155 27.33 14.50 -12.63
N HIS A 156 26.80 14.21 -11.44
CA HIS A 156 26.44 12.87 -11.00
C HIS A 156 25.20 12.35 -11.74
N TYR A 157 24.21 13.21 -11.97
CA TYR A 157 23.03 12.88 -12.76
C TYR A 157 23.36 12.66 -14.23
N GLU A 158 24.19 13.52 -14.84
CA GLU A 158 24.66 13.36 -16.22
C GLU A 158 25.38 12.01 -16.41
N ALA A 159 26.29 11.66 -15.49
CA ALA A 159 27.01 10.38 -15.53
C ALA A 159 26.10 9.15 -15.28
N ALA A 160 25.03 9.30 -14.49
CA ALA A 160 24.05 8.24 -14.27
C ALA A 160 23.12 8.07 -15.48
N ALA A 161 22.66 9.18 -16.07
CA ALA A 161 21.77 9.21 -17.22
C ALA A 161 22.42 8.70 -18.52
N ALA A 162 23.74 8.88 -18.66
CA ALA A 162 24.50 8.35 -19.80
C ALA A 162 24.59 6.82 -19.84
N GLN A 163 24.16 6.11 -18.78
CA GLN A 163 24.20 4.65 -18.73
C GLN A 163 23.01 4.04 -19.49
N GLU A 164 23.27 3.04 -20.32
CA GLU A 164 22.24 2.40 -21.16
C GLU A 164 21.23 1.54 -20.39
N GLN A 165 21.43 1.34 -19.09
CA GLN A 165 20.58 0.53 -18.23
C GLN A 165 19.22 1.19 -17.93
N LYS A 166 18.23 0.39 -17.49
CA LYS A 166 16.87 0.87 -17.19
C LYS A 166 16.87 2.10 -16.27
N VAL A 167 17.65 2.07 -15.18
CA VAL A 167 17.74 3.18 -14.21
C VAL A 167 18.31 4.44 -14.86
N GLY A 168 19.35 4.32 -15.69
CA GLY A 168 19.91 5.46 -16.43
C GLY A 168 18.89 6.11 -17.36
N ARG A 169 18.07 5.31 -18.06
CA ARG A 169 17.00 5.81 -18.93
C ARG A 169 15.89 6.55 -18.17
N ILE A 170 15.46 6.03 -17.01
CA ILE A 170 14.45 6.68 -16.16
C ILE A 170 14.98 8.03 -15.64
N ILE A 171 16.24 8.06 -15.19
CA ILE A 171 16.88 9.30 -14.75
C ILE A 171 16.99 10.28 -15.92
N ALA A 172 17.41 9.83 -17.11
CA ALA A 172 17.51 10.67 -18.29
C ALA A 172 16.15 11.29 -18.66
N GLU A 173 15.06 10.53 -18.56
CA GLU A 173 13.70 11.06 -18.76
C GLU A 173 13.33 12.12 -17.71
N GLY A 174 13.58 11.86 -16.42
CA GLY A 174 13.35 12.84 -15.37
C GLY A 174 14.17 14.12 -15.54
N LEU A 175 15.41 14.02 -16.04
CA LEU A 175 16.24 15.18 -16.37
C LEU A 175 15.73 15.94 -17.59
N ARG A 176 15.22 15.24 -18.61
CA ARG A 176 14.61 15.89 -19.78
C ARG A 176 13.36 16.66 -19.39
N ASP A 177 12.46 16.07 -18.61
CA ASP A 177 11.28 16.79 -18.10
C ASP A 177 11.68 18.06 -17.34
N MET A 178 12.68 17.93 -16.47
CA MET A 178 13.11 19.05 -15.64
C MET A 178 13.82 20.15 -16.44
N ASN A 179 14.66 19.80 -17.42
CA ASN A 179 15.48 20.76 -18.15
C ASN A 179 14.82 21.30 -19.42
N GLU A 180 14.13 20.44 -20.17
CA GLU A 180 13.52 20.79 -21.47
C GLU A 180 12.09 21.31 -21.30
N ARG A 181 11.31 20.69 -20.39
CA ARG A 181 9.92 21.11 -20.10
C ARG A 181 9.82 22.09 -18.92
N ASP A 182 10.94 22.46 -18.31
CA ASP A 182 11.03 23.36 -17.14
C ASP A 182 10.06 22.98 -16.00
N ARG A 183 9.96 21.68 -15.72
CA ARG A 183 8.91 21.14 -14.85
C ARG A 183 9.45 20.09 -13.88
N LEU A 184 9.07 20.20 -12.62
CA LEU A 184 9.36 19.19 -11.60
C LEU A 184 8.14 18.92 -10.73
N VAL A 185 7.70 17.66 -10.68
CA VAL A 185 6.63 17.23 -9.77
C VAL A 185 7.24 16.75 -8.46
N LEU A 186 6.79 17.33 -7.36
CA LEU A 186 7.10 16.90 -6.01
C LEU A 186 5.87 16.18 -5.43
N LEU A 187 6.09 15.04 -4.77
CA LEU A 187 5.05 14.39 -3.98
C LEU A 187 5.48 14.38 -2.51
N LYS A 188 4.80 15.18 -1.69
CA LYS A 188 5.00 15.22 -0.26
C LYS A 188 3.98 14.35 0.46
N VAL A 189 4.44 13.44 1.31
CA VAL A 189 3.62 12.63 2.20
C VAL A 189 3.88 13.11 3.63
N ASP A 190 2.93 13.85 4.20
CA ASP A 190 2.95 14.27 5.60
C ASP A 190 2.17 13.28 6.44
N ASP A 191 2.73 12.80 7.55
CA ASP A 191 1.96 12.20 8.63
C ASP A 191 2.01 13.03 9.94
N TYR A 192 0.95 12.89 10.72
CA TYR A 192 0.75 13.53 12.02
C TYR A 192 0.15 12.52 13.00
N ASN A 193 0.45 12.70 14.29
CA ASN A 193 0.18 11.71 15.34
C ASN A 193 0.94 10.39 15.12
N ALA A 194 2.18 10.51 14.63
CA ALA A 194 3.11 9.39 14.44
C ALA A 194 4.41 9.64 15.24
N SER A 195 5.20 8.60 15.53
CA SER A 195 6.40 8.69 16.38
C SER A 195 7.47 9.69 15.89
N GLY A 196 7.52 9.96 14.57
CA GLY A 196 8.64 10.66 13.94
C GLY A 196 9.92 9.79 13.88
N LEU A 197 10.97 10.31 13.25
CA LEU A 197 12.26 9.64 13.11
C LEU A 197 13.14 9.87 14.34
N THR A 198 12.75 9.25 15.46
CA THR A 198 13.50 9.31 16.73
C THR A 198 14.78 8.46 16.69
N GLY A 199 15.69 8.75 17.61
CA GLY A 199 16.96 8.03 17.77
C GLY A 199 18.14 8.68 17.03
N ASP A 200 19.32 8.10 17.23
CA ASP A 200 20.59 8.58 16.65
C ASP A 200 20.68 8.34 15.13
N ASP A 201 21.58 9.06 14.47
CA ASP A 201 21.86 8.92 13.05
C ASP A 201 22.45 7.56 12.65
N TYR A 202 23.13 6.88 13.59
CA TYR A 202 23.93 5.67 13.35
C TYR A 202 23.50 4.47 14.20
N GLU A 203 23.02 4.68 15.43
CA GLU A 203 22.62 3.59 16.32
C GLU A 203 21.32 2.89 15.88
N ASP A 204 20.95 1.82 16.60
CA ASP A 204 19.65 1.14 16.43
C ASP A 204 18.50 2.08 16.79
N GLY A 205 17.77 2.56 15.77
CA GLY A 205 16.67 3.49 15.96
C GLY A 205 15.85 3.71 14.69
N ARG A 206 14.70 4.38 14.85
CA ARG A 206 13.75 4.66 13.75
C ARG A 206 14.41 5.47 12.64
N PHE A 207 15.24 6.44 13.01
CA PHE A 207 15.98 7.27 12.05
C PHE A 207 16.93 6.42 11.19
N ALA A 208 17.89 5.72 11.81
CA ALA A 208 18.88 4.93 11.08
C ALA A 208 18.22 3.84 10.23
N ALA A 209 17.14 3.22 10.73
CA ALA A 209 16.36 2.23 9.99
C ALA A 209 15.89 2.80 8.64
N VAL A 210 15.31 4.00 8.60
CA VAL A 210 14.78 4.60 7.36
C VAL A 210 15.90 5.15 6.47
N VAL A 211 16.85 5.88 7.05
CA VAL A 211 17.78 6.72 6.28
C VAL A 211 19.07 6.00 5.89
N ARG A 212 19.59 5.13 6.77
CA ARG A 212 20.92 4.52 6.60
C ARG A 212 20.88 3.05 6.22
N ARG A 213 19.90 2.32 6.74
CA ARG A 213 19.86 0.86 6.61
C ARG A 213 19.08 0.45 5.38
N GLN A 214 19.59 -0.57 4.71
CA GLN A 214 18.92 -1.27 3.63
C GLN A 214 18.66 -2.71 4.09
N LEU A 215 17.47 -3.24 3.78
CA LEU A 215 17.08 -4.61 4.13
C LEU A 215 17.14 -4.96 5.64
N ASP A 216 17.05 -3.96 6.52
CA ASP A 216 16.92 -4.19 7.96
C ASP A 216 15.43 -4.39 8.35
N SER A 217 15.10 -5.61 8.78
CA SER A 217 13.77 -6.05 9.18
C SER A 217 13.48 -5.88 10.68
N HIS A 218 14.39 -5.29 11.46
CA HIS A 218 14.14 -5.03 12.87
C HIS A 218 13.14 -3.87 13.06
N LYS A 219 11.89 -4.21 13.38
CA LYS A 219 10.91 -3.26 13.92
C LYS A 219 10.85 -3.38 15.45
N SER A 220 10.72 -2.24 16.13
CA SER A 220 10.70 -2.15 17.59
C SER A 220 9.39 -2.61 18.23
N ASP A 221 8.30 -2.73 17.46
CA ASP A 221 6.98 -3.13 17.97
C ASP A 221 6.51 -4.46 17.35
N GLU A 222 6.11 -5.42 18.21
CA GLU A 222 5.61 -6.74 17.80
C GLU A 222 4.30 -6.66 16.99
N GLY A 223 3.63 -5.50 16.95
CA GLY A 223 2.37 -5.24 16.23
C GLY A 223 2.48 -4.51 14.90
N ALA A 224 3.67 -4.04 14.49
CA ALA A 224 3.83 -3.28 13.24
C ALA A 224 3.72 -4.19 11.99
N GLY A 225 3.05 -3.72 10.94
CA GLY A 225 2.63 -4.49 9.77
C GLY A 225 3.69 -4.80 8.71
N GLY A 226 4.66 -3.91 8.44
CA GLY A 226 5.67 -4.17 7.39
C GLY A 226 6.93 -4.92 7.87
N SER A 227 7.24 -6.12 7.37
CA SER A 227 8.43 -6.90 7.81
C SER A 227 9.59 -6.95 6.80
N TYR A 228 9.40 -6.49 5.57
CA TYR A 228 10.32 -6.80 4.47
C TYR A 228 11.27 -5.67 4.04
N GLY A 229 11.25 -4.50 4.68
CA GLY A 229 12.07 -3.34 4.27
C GLY A 229 11.71 -2.75 2.89
N LEU A 230 10.70 -3.31 2.20
CA LEU A 230 10.28 -2.95 0.85
C LEU A 230 9.41 -1.69 0.81
N GLY A 231 8.64 -1.39 1.87
CA GLY A 231 7.86 -0.15 1.96
C GLY A 231 8.69 1.13 1.97
N LYS A 232 10.00 1.04 2.26
CA LYS A 232 10.96 2.13 2.06
C LYS A 232 11.25 2.32 0.58
N ALA A 233 11.49 1.22 -0.15
CA ALA A 233 11.88 1.25 -1.55
C ALA A 233 10.84 1.92 -2.45
N THR A 234 9.55 1.88 -2.10
CA THR A 234 8.49 2.56 -2.86
C THR A 234 8.68 4.07 -2.91
N LEU A 235 9.17 4.71 -1.83
CA LEU A 235 9.47 6.15 -1.81
C LEU A 235 10.47 6.53 -2.92
N TRP A 236 11.54 5.77 -3.07
CA TRP A 236 12.56 6.01 -4.10
C TRP A 236 12.12 5.51 -5.48
N ALA A 237 11.36 4.42 -5.57
CA ALA A 237 10.86 3.90 -6.84
C ALA A 237 9.92 4.88 -7.55
N THR A 238 9.13 5.65 -6.80
CA THR A 238 8.25 6.69 -7.36
C THR A 238 9.01 7.97 -7.77
N SER A 239 10.31 8.10 -7.48
CA SER A 239 11.16 9.23 -7.89
C SER A 239 11.96 8.91 -9.17
N ARG A 240 11.76 9.67 -10.26
CA ARG A 240 12.62 9.57 -11.46
C ARG A 240 14.07 9.98 -11.19
N LEU A 241 14.28 10.81 -10.17
CA LEU A 241 15.59 11.31 -9.79
C LEU A 241 16.24 10.47 -8.67
N GLY A 242 15.54 9.47 -8.12
CA GLY A 242 16.02 8.69 -6.97
C GLY A 242 16.26 9.55 -5.72
N LEU A 243 15.60 10.70 -5.62
CA LEU A 243 15.82 11.71 -4.59
C LEU A 243 14.61 11.83 -3.65
N VAL A 244 14.85 11.63 -2.36
CA VAL A 244 13.87 11.84 -1.29
C VAL A 244 14.46 12.76 -0.23
N LEU A 245 13.75 13.85 0.09
CA LEU A 245 14.07 14.71 1.22
C LEU A 245 13.12 14.42 2.38
N ILE A 246 13.63 14.53 3.61
CA ILE A 246 12.89 14.15 4.81
C ILE A 246 12.94 15.28 5.81
N ASN A 247 11.80 15.62 6.39
CA ASN A 247 11.66 16.52 7.53
C ASN A 247 10.82 15.83 8.62
N SER A 248 11.35 15.67 9.83
CA SER A 248 10.64 14.99 10.92
C SER A 248 10.46 15.87 12.16
N THR A 249 9.27 15.77 12.75
CA THR A 249 8.93 16.22 14.09
C THR A 249 8.88 15.00 15.02
N LEU A 250 9.71 14.98 16.04
CA LEU A 250 9.98 13.83 16.90
C LEU A 250 9.02 13.80 18.09
N ALA A 251 8.49 12.62 18.41
CA ALA A 251 7.76 12.41 19.67
C ALA A 251 8.68 12.47 20.90
N GLU A 252 9.94 12.06 20.72
CA GLU A 252 10.99 12.12 21.74
C GLU A 252 12.11 13.03 21.25
N PRO A 253 12.51 14.07 22.02
CA PRO A 253 13.57 14.98 21.61
C PRO A 253 14.89 14.26 21.38
N HIS A 254 15.63 14.70 20.37
CA HIS A 254 17.01 14.29 20.09
C HIS A 254 17.89 15.54 20.13
N GLU A 255 19.04 15.48 20.82
CA GLU A 255 19.93 16.65 21.01
C GLU A 255 19.20 17.91 21.57
N GLY A 256 18.16 17.71 22.39
CA GLY A 256 17.36 18.79 22.97
C GLY A 256 16.35 19.45 22.02
N ARG A 257 16.15 18.88 20.82
CA ARG A 257 15.24 19.39 19.79
C ARG A 257 14.28 18.32 19.32
N SER A 258 13.10 18.74 18.88
CA SER A 258 12.05 17.85 18.38
C SER A 258 11.57 18.22 16.98
N GLU A 259 11.78 19.43 16.49
CA GLU A 259 11.21 19.89 15.22
C GLU A 259 12.29 20.19 14.18
N LYS A 260 11.95 19.99 12.90
CA LYS A 260 12.79 20.37 11.75
C LYS A 260 14.09 19.57 11.66
N ARG A 261 14.04 18.27 11.99
CA ARG A 261 15.15 17.35 11.71
C ARG A 261 15.13 16.98 10.23
N LEU A 262 16.09 17.48 9.46
CA LEU A 262 16.18 17.29 8.01
C LEU A 262 17.32 16.34 7.63
N ILE A 263 17.07 15.58 6.57
CA ILE A 263 18.08 14.81 5.83
C ILE A 263 17.57 14.53 4.41
N GLY A 264 18.44 14.62 3.41
CA GLY A 264 18.16 14.12 2.07
C GLY A 264 18.87 12.80 1.80
N ARG A 265 18.23 11.92 1.03
CA ARG A 265 18.85 10.69 0.52
C ARG A 265 18.61 10.58 -0.98
N LEU A 266 19.71 10.33 -1.68
CA LEU A 266 19.77 10.13 -3.12
C LEU A 266 20.32 8.73 -3.41
N ASP A 267 19.56 7.93 -4.14
CA ASP A 267 19.98 6.61 -4.59
C ASP A 267 20.20 6.65 -6.12
N LEU A 268 21.46 6.77 -6.53
CA LEU A 268 21.88 6.71 -7.94
C LEU A 268 22.64 5.42 -8.23
N PRO A 269 22.74 4.98 -9.50
CA PRO A 269 23.63 3.88 -9.86
C PRO A 269 25.09 4.28 -9.67
N TRP A 270 25.95 3.26 -9.54
CA TRP A 270 27.40 3.40 -9.59
C TRP A 270 27.80 4.21 -10.82
N ARG A 271 28.75 5.13 -10.64
CA ARG A 271 29.17 6.04 -11.70
C ARG A 271 30.56 6.60 -11.44
N VAL A 272 31.16 7.16 -12.49
CA VAL A 272 32.43 7.88 -12.42
C VAL A 272 32.18 9.35 -12.71
N VAL A 273 32.66 10.23 -11.83
CA VAL A 273 32.55 11.68 -11.96
C VAL A 273 33.90 12.28 -11.63
N GLY A 274 34.45 13.12 -12.52
CA GLY A 274 35.76 13.75 -12.29
C GLY A 274 36.93 12.76 -12.16
N GLY A 275 36.79 11.53 -12.65
CA GLY A 275 37.78 10.46 -12.49
C GLY A 275 37.65 9.65 -11.19
N GLU A 276 36.72 10.00 -10.30
CA GLU A 276 36.45 9.28 -9.06
C GLU A 276 35.22 8.38 -9.20
N ALA A 277 35.29 7.18 -8.61
CA ALA A 277 34.21 6.19 -8.64
C ALA A 277 33.34 6.27 -7.39
N TRP A 278 32.02 6.22 -7.57
CA TRP A 278 31.02 6.37 -6.51
C TRP A 278 30.09 5.16 -6.45
N ALA A 279 29.81 4.64 -5.25
CA ALA A 279 29.04 3.41 -5.04
C ALA A 279 27.57 3.53 -5.44
N GLY A 280 27.00 4.74 -5.35
CA GLY A 280 25.62 5.01 -5.75
C GLY A 280 24.93 6.00 -4.81
N PRO A 281 24.69 5.63 -3.54
CA PRO A 281 23.99 6.46 -2.56
C PRO A 281 24.73 7.76 -2.20
N ALA A 282 23.96 8.78 -1.85
CA ALA A 282 24.43 10.04 -1.31
C ALA A 282 23.44 10.61 -0.29
N TRP A 283 23.95 11.43 0.62
CA TRP A 283 23.14 12.09 1.65
C TRP A 283 23.33 13.60 1.62
N PHE A 284 22.23 14.32 1.78
CA PHE A 284 22.23 15.76 1.98
C PHE A 284 22.12 16.04 3.46
N GLY A 285 23.10 16.76 4.02
CA GLY A 285 23.11 17.09 5.44
C GLY A 285 24.35 17.85 5.86
N GLU A 286 24.50 18.05 7.17
CA GLU A 286 25.71 18.63 7.75
C GLU A 286 26.86 17.61 7.76
N PRO A 287 28.13 18.03 7.69
CA PRO A 287 29.24 17.12 7.96
C PRO A 287 29.20 16.63 9.40
N ASP A 288 29.57 15.36 9.62
CA ASP A 288 29.76 14.84 10.96
C ASP A 288 30.88 15.62 11.68
N THR A 289 30.70 15.74 12.99
CA THR A 289 31.63 16.39 13.91
C THR A 289 32.58 15.39 14.59
N ALA A 290 32.35 14.09 14.39
CA ALA A 290 33.28 13.05 14.83
C ALA A 290 34.58 13.08 14.01
N SER A 291 35.71 12.98 14.70
CA SER A 291 37.04 12.95 14.06
C SER A 291 37.15 11.79 13.09
N GLY A 292 37.54 12.07 11.84
CA GLY A 292 37.65 11.09 10.76
C GLY A 292 36.34 10.81 9.99
N SER A 293 35.22 11.42 10.40
CA SER A 293 33.91 11.27 9.74
C SER A 293 33.46 12.53 9.00
N GLU A 294 34.36 13.47 8.72
CA GLU A 294 34.03 14.79 8.13
C GLU A 294 33.37 14.69 6.74
N ASN A 295 33.60 13.58 6.04
CA ASN A 295 33.01 13.25 4.74
C ASN A 295 31.72 12.42 4.84
N VAL A 296 31.14 12.31 6.04
CA VAL A 296 29.88 11.63 6.29
C VAL A 296 28.83 12.69 6.63
N ALA A 297 27.74 12.74 5.87
CA ALA A 297 26.61 13.59 6.22
C ALA A 297 26.00 13.14 7.55
N ARG A 298 25.40 14.03 8.32
CA ARG A 298 24.48 13.77 9.44
C ARG A 298 23.20 14.59 9.23
N SER A 299 22.11 14.17 9.86
CA SER A 299 20.91 15.02 9.94
C SER A 299 21.22 16.35 10.61
N TRP A 300 20.46 17.36 10.24
CA TRP A 300 20.60 18.69 10.80
C TRP A 300 19.25 19.27 11.20
N TRP A 301 19.30 20.33 11.99
CA TRP A 301 18.12 21.02 12.48
C TRP A 301 17.98 22.33 11.70
N ALA A 302 17.07 22.35 10.72
CA ALA A 302 16.92 23.45 9.79
C ALA A 302 16.11 24.63 10.37
N ASP A 303 16.35 25.84 9.84
CA ASP A 303 15.49 27.00 10.07
C ASP A 303 14.26 26.99 9.16
N ASP A 304 13.31 27.90 9.41
CA ASP A 304 12.05 27.98 8.67
C ASP A 304 12.25 28.32 7.19
N GLU A 305 13.22 29.20 6.89
CA GLU A 305 13.53 29.59 5.51
C GLU A 305 14.02 28.39 4.69
N THR A 306 14.94 27.60 5.25
CA THR A 306 15.46 26.38 4.62
C THR A 306 14.34 25.37 4.38
N VAL A 307 13.47 25.16 5.38
CA VAL A 307 12.34 24.23 5.28
C VAL A 307 11.34 24.68 4.19
N GLU A 308 11.07 25.98 4.09
CA GLU A 308 10.19 26.56 3.07
C GLU A 308 10.80 26.43 1.66
N ARG A 309 12.07 26.77 1.49
CA ARG A 309 12.79 26.64 0.21
C ARG A 309 12.88 25.20 -0.28
N LEU A 310 12.91 24.24 0.63
CA LEU A 310 12.88 22.80 0.32
C LEU A 310 11.45 22.23 0.17
N HIS A 311 10.40 23.05 0.28
CA HIS A 311 8.99 22.63 0.23
C HIS A 311 8.62 21.57 1.30
N LEU A 312 9.32 21.56 2.43
CA LEU A 312 9.16 20.59 3.52
C LEU A 312 8.36 21.14 4.72
N THR A 313 7.75 22.31 4.60
CA THR A 313 6.99 22.95 5.67
C THR A 313 5.85 22.04 6.16
N ARG A 314 5.83 21.80 7.47
CA ARG A 314 4.78 21.06 8.18
C ARG A 314 3.75 22.05 8.70
N GLU A 315 2.47 21.67 8.68
CA GLU A 315 1.38 22.57 9.10
C GLU A 315 1.11 22.58 10.60
N SER A 316 1.68 21.61 11.32
CA SER A 316 1.59 21.54 12.77
C SER A 316 2.89 20.98 13.36
N GLY A 317 3.16 21.33 14.62
CA GLY A 317 4.20 20.72 15.45
C GLY A 317 3.80 19.35 16.00
N GLU A 318 2.73 18.71 15.50
CA GLU A 318 2.42 17.34 15.92
C GLU A 318 3.51 16.37 15.42
N PRO A 319 3.94 15.42 16.27
CA PRO A 319 4.91 14.39 15.89
C PRO A 319 4.52 13.64 14.62
N GLY A 320 5.52 13.39 13.78
CA GLY A 320 5.42 12.73 12.48
C GLY A 320 6.58 13.07 11.54
N THR A 321 6.46 12.68 10.28
CA THR A 321 7.48 12.77 9.25
C THR A 321 6.85 13.24 7.94
N SER A 322 7.60 14.06 7.21
CA SER A 322 7.29 14.49 5.86
C SER A 322 8.33 13.89 4.93
N PHE A 323 7.89 13.03 4.02
CA PHE A 323 8.71 12.51 2.93
C PHE A 323 8.40 13.29 1.66
N LEU A 324 9.40 13.92 1.06
CA LEU A 324 9.28 14.63 -0.22
C LEU A 324 9.98 13.82 -1.31
N ILE A 325 9.19 13.15 -2.13
CA ILE A 325 9.65 12.45 -3.33
C ILE A 325 9.84 13.49 -4.43
N VAL A 326 11.08 13.67 -4.89
CA VAL A 326 11.45 14.67 -5.91
C VAL A 326 11.44 14.04 -7.29
N GLY A 327 10.75 14.65 -8.26
CA GLY A 327 10.55 14.05 -9.58
C GLY A 327 9.58 12.86 -9.52
N ALA A 328 8.48 13.05 -8.78
CA ALA A 328 7.44 12.04 -8.64
C ALA A 328 6.77 11.74 -9.99
N HIS A 329 6.54 10.47 -10.28
CA HIS A 329 5.92 10.01 -11.52
C HIS A 329 5.10 8.74 -11.30
N ASP A 330 4.19 8.47 -12.23
CA ASP A 330 3.36 7.28 -12.22
C ASP A 330 3.38 6.59 -13.58
N VAL A 331 4.17 5.52 -13.69
CA VAL A 331 4.32 4.74 -14.94
C VAL A 331 3.08 3.89 -15.19
N ALA A 332 2.38 3.48 -14.13
CA ALA A 332 1.18 2.65 -14.23
C ALA A 332 -0.07 3.40 -14.72
N SER A 333 0.03 4.70 -15.02
CA SER A 333 -1.04 5.52 -15.61
C SER A 333 -0.94 5.69 -17.13
N GLY A 334 0.11 5.17 -17.79
CA GLY A 334 0.34 5.35 -19.23
C GLY A 334 -0.23 4.24 -20.12
N SER A 335 -1.03 4.63 -21.10
CA SER A 335 -1.17 3.91 -22.37
C SER A 335 0.22 3.64 -22.95
N ASN A 336 0.48 2.43 -23.42
CA ASN A 336 1.75 2.01 -24.03
C ASN A 336 2.02 2.66 -25.41
N ASP A 337 1.44 3.82 -25.72
CA ASP A 337 1.59 4.45 -27.04
C ASP A 337 2.51 5.68 -26.98
N PRO A 338 3.76 5.59 -27.49
CA PRO A 338 4.74 6.67 -27.44
C PRO A 338 4.42 7.86 -28.37
N THR A 339 3.21 7.94 -28.92
CA THR A 339 2.74 9.06 -29.77
C THR A 339 1.80 10.04 -29.06
N ASP A 340 1.35 9.73 -27.84
CA ASP A 340 0.47 10.61 -27.02
C ASP A 340 1.28 11.60 -26.14
N ASP A 341 2.40 12.12 -26.65
CA ASP A 341 3.27 13.08 -25.93
C ASP A 341 2.66 14.52 -25.89
N GLU A 342 1.41 14.67 -26.34
CA GLU A 342 0.61 15.91 -26.33
C GLU A 342 -0.66 15.82 -25.44
N GLY A 343 -0.70 14.91 -24.46
CA GLY A 343 -1.73 14.96 -23.42
C GLY A 343 -1.57 16.22 -22.54
N ASP A 344 -2.68 16.90 -22.22
CA ASP A 344 -2.66 18.14 -21.41
C ASP A 344 -1.89 17.91 -20.09
N GLU A 345 -0.87 18.72 -19.81
CA GLU A 345 0.04 18.53 -18.67
C GLU A 345 -0.69 18.56 -17.31
N ASP A 346 -1.81 19.30 -17.26
CA ASP A 346 -2.77 19.36 -16.17
C ASP A 346 -3.43 18.00 -15.90
N GLU A 347 -3.68 17.20 -16.93
CA GLU A 347 -4.30 15.89 -16.82
C GLU A 347 -3.40 14.89 -16.09
N SER A 348 -2.07 14.99 -16.23
CA SER A 348 -1.14 14.07 -15.57
C SER A 348 -1.13 14.20 -14.04
N VAL A 349 -1.05 15.43 -13.51
CA VAL A 349 -1.06 15.64 -12.03
C VAL A 349 -2.45 15.42 -11.45
N GLN A 350 -3.51 15.76 -12.20
CA GLN A 350 -4.88 15.47 -11.80
C GLN A 350 -5.18 13.96 -11.83
N ALA A 351 -4.62 13.20 -12.79
CA ALA A 351 -4.71 11.75 -12.82
C ALA A 351 -4.02 11.13 -11.60
N MET A 352 -2.79 11.57 -11.26
CA MET A 352 -2.12 11.16 -10.03
C MET A 352 -2.94 11.51 -8.78
N HIS A 353 -3.53 12.71 -8.71
CA HIS A 353 -4.42 13.11 -7.61
C HIS A 353 -5.60 12.13 -7.47
N LYS A 354 -6.32 11.87 -8.57
CA LYS A 354 -7.48 10.97 -8.58
C LYS A 354 -7.08 9.54 -8.19
N LYS A 355 -5.94 9.07 -8.67
CA LYS A 355 -5.41 7.75 -8.35
C LYS A 355 -5.02 7.63 -6.87
N LEU A 356 -4.36 8.65 -6.29
CA LEU A 356 -4.07 8.70 -4.85
C LEU A 356 -5.36 8.66 -4.01
N VAL A 357 -6.36 9.48 -4.36
CA VAL A 357 -7.67 9.48 -3.66
C VAL A 357 -8.34 8.11 -3.77
N GLY A 358 -8.35 7.53 -4.97
CA GLY A 358 -8.93 6.21 -5.23
C GLY A 358 -8.21 5.09 -4.47
N ALA A 359 -6.88 5.10 -4.46
CA ALA A 359 -6.05 4.15 -3.74
C ALA A 359 -6.30 4.22 -2.22
N LEU A 360 -6.31 5.42 -1.64
CA LEU A 360 -6.59 5.62 -0.23
C LEU A 360 -8.00 5.15 0.14
N ALA A 361 -8.99 5.48 -0.68
CA ALA A 361 -10.37 5.06 -0.48
C ALA A 361 -10.52 3.53 -0.59
N ALA A 362 -9.93 2.91 -1.60
CA ALA A 362 -10.08 1.48 -1.85
C ALA A 362 -9.31 0.61 -0.85
N ASN A 363 -8.21 1.10 -0.28
CA ASN A 363 -7.34 0.33 0.61
C ASN A 363 -7.58 0.61 2.10
N PHE A 364 -7.99 1.82 2.48
CA PHE A 364 -8.12 2.25 3.88
C PHE A 364 -9.53 2.70 4.28
N TRP A 365 -10.58 2.41 3.49
CA TRP A 365 -11.95 2.75 3.86
C TRP A 365 -12.33 2.30 5.28
N ALA A 366 -11.87 1.12 5.70
CA ALA A 366 -12.16 0.58 7.02
C ALA A 366 -11.38 1.27 8.15
N ALA A 367 -10.16 1.73 7.89
CA ALA A 367 -9.38 2.52 8.85
C ALA A 367 -9.95 3.94 9.03
N MET A 368 -10.60 4.49 7.99
CA MET A 368 -11.25 5.80 8.01
C MET A 368 -12.72 5.76 8.47
N THR A 369 -13.30 4.57 8.63
CA THR A 369 -14.69 4.43 9.09
C THR A 369 -14.78 4.58 10.61
N SER A 370 -15.70 5.42 11.08
CA SER A 370 -16.04 5.61 12.49
C SER A 370 -17.41 5.03 12.82
N GLY A 371 -17.58 4.64 14.09
CA GLY A 371 -18.87 4.34 14.71
C GLY A 371 -19.29 5.45 15.68
N ALA A 372 -20.40 5.24 16.39
CA ALA A 372 -20.91 6.14 17.43
C ALA A 372 -19.92 6.28 18.60
N THR A 373 -19.19 5.21 18.93
CA THR A 373 -18.22 5.15 20.03
C THR A 373 -16.79 4.87 19.57
N VAL A 374 -16.62 4.35 18.35
CA VAL A 374 -15.32 3.96 17.80
C VAL A 374 -14.80 5.07 16.88
N ALA A 375 -13.75 5.76 17.31
CA ALA A 375 -13.05 6.74 16.50
C ALA A 375 -12.34 6.07 15.29
N PRO A 376 -12.16 6.79 14.17
CA PRO A 376 -11.38 6.28 13.05
C PRO A 376 -9.90 6.15 13.44
N LEU A 377 -9.19 5.24 12.78
CA LEU A 377 -7.75 5.07 12.96
C LEU A 377 -6.95 6.03 12.07
N LEU A 378 -7.53 6.42 10.93
CA LEU A 378 -6.89 7.21 9.89
C LEU A 378 -7.80 8.35 9.43
N GLU A 379 -7.21 9.49 9.13
CA GLU A 379 -7.78 10.52 8.26
C GLU A 379 -6.81 10.75 7.10
N ALA A 380 -7.31 10.71 5.86
CA ALA A 380 -6.48 10.90 4.67
C ALA A 380 -7.00 12.05 3.80
N SER A 381 -6.10 12.85 3.26
CA SER A 381 -6.42 13.89 2.29
C SER A 381 -5.36 14.01 1.20
N VAL A 382 -5.78 14.51 0.03
CA VAL A 382 -4.91 14.78 -1.12
C VAL A 382 -5.14 16.21 -1.58
N ARG A 383 -4.07 16.95 -1.86
CA ARG A 383 -4.14 18.27 -2.48
C ARG A 383 -3.13 18.41 -3.60
N THR A 384 -3.40 19.30 -4.55
CA THR A 384 -2.49 19.58 -5.66
C THR A 384 -2.19 21.06 -5.75
N LEU A 385 -0.91 21.39 -5.84
CA LEU A 385 -0.37 22.73 -5.94
C LEU A 385 0.42 22.90 -7.25
N ARG A 386 0.44 24.12 -7.78
CA ARG A 386 1.33 24.55 -8.86
C ARG A 386 1.97 25.86 -8.45
N ASN A 387 3.30 25.89 -8.33
CA ASN A 387 4.05 27.07 -7.91
C ASN A 387 3.49 27.74 -6.63
N GLY A 388 3.07 26.92 -5.67
CA GLY A 388 2.48 27.35 -4.39
C GLY A 388 0.98 27.65 -4.44
N ASN A 389 0.39 27.80 -5.63
CA ASN A 389 -1.03 28.04 -5.80
C ASN A 389 -1.82 26.73 -5.81
N VAL A 390 -3.02 26.73 -5.22
CA VAL A 390 -3.89 25.53 -5.19
C VAL A 390 -4.49 25.28 -6.58
N LEU A 391 -4.08 24.18 -7.22
CA LEU A 391 -4.65 23.71 -8.48
C LEU A 391 -5.89 22.84 -8.23
N VAL A 392 -5.76 21.86 -7.32
CA VAL A 392 -6.88 21.06 -6.82
C VAL A 392 -6.94 21.24 -5.31
N LYS A 393 -8.09 21.72 -4.82
CA LYS A 393 -8.34 21.90 -3.38
C LYS A 393 -8.12 20.59 -2.64
N GLU A 394 -7.78 20.70 -1.36
CA GLU A 394 -7.65 19.53 -0.50
C GLU A 394 -8.94 18.72 -0.48
N GLN A 395 -8.85 17.50 -1.00
CA GLN A 395 -9.91 16.52 -1.02
C GLN A 395 -9.67 15.54 0.13
N ARG A 396 -10.52 15.62 1.16
CA ARG A 396 -10.58 14.59 2.21
C ARG A 396 -11.21 13.32 1.64
N VAL A 397 -10.61 12.18 1.95
CA VAL A 397 -11.12 10.88 1.49
C VAL A 397 -12.28 10.46 2.37
N GLU A 398 -13.47 10.42 1.78
CA GLU A 398 -14.71 10.05 2.47
C GLU A 398 -15.08 8.59 2.14
N PRO A 399 -14.93 7.65 3.09
CA PRO A 399 -15.08 6.22 2.81
C PRO A 399 -16.51 5.84 2.40
N HIS A 400 -17.51 6.55 2.92
CA HIS A 400 -18.92 6.29 2.64
C HIS A 400 -19.33 6.64 1.19
N LEU A 401 -18.56 7.48 0.49
CA LEU A 401 -18.81 7.80 -0.93
C LEU A 401 -18.20 6.75 -1.85
N ALA A 402 -17.02 6.25 -1.50
CA ALA A 402 -16.27 5.31 -2.33
C ALA A 402 -16.63 3.84 -2.07
N GLN A 403 -17.10 3.50 -0.87
CA GLN A 403 -17.37 2.13 -0.40
C GLN A 403 -18.61 2.09 0.51
N PRO A 404 -19.79 2.56 0.04
CA PRO A 404 -20.96 2.82 0.88
C PRO A 404 -21.42 1.59 1.66
N SER A 405 -21.55 0.44 1.01
CA SER A 405 -22.06 -0.76 1.69
C SER A 405 -21.03 -1.32 2.65
N ARG A 406 -19.74 -1.33 2.28
CA ARG A 406 -18.68 -1.83 3.18
C ARG A 406 -18.53 -0.94 4.42
N THR A 407 -18.58 0.38 4.25
CA THR A 407 -18.58 1.34 5.37
C THR A 407 -19.83 1.19 6.23
N ARG A 408 -21.02 0.98 5.65
CA ARG A 408 -22.24 0.67 6.41
C ARG A 408 -22.08 -0.60 7.25
N ALA A 409 -21.55 -1.67 6.66
CA ALA A 409 -21.34 -2.93 7.36
C ALA A 409 -20.45 -2.74 8.60
N LEU A 410 -19.32 -2.07 8.43
CA LEU A 410 -18.37 -1.84 9.51
C LEU A 410 -18.92 -0.88 10.58
N LYS A 411 -19.66 0.16 10.18
CA LYS A 411 -20.32 1.06 11.11
C LYS A 411 -21.36 0.33 11.96
N ALA A 412 -22.22 -0.49 11.34
CA ALA A 412 -23.22 -1.28 12.08
C ALA A 412 -22.56 -2.23 13.10
N TYR A 413 -21.40 -2.80 12.76
CA TYR A 413 -20.62 -3.60 13.69
C TYR A 413 -20.09 -2.80 14.89
N PHE A 414 -19.58 -1.59 14.67
CA PHE A 414 -19.14 -0.72 15.77
C PHE A 414 -20.28 -0.21 16.64
N ASP A 415 -21.46 0.01 16.04
CA ASP A 415 -22.64 0.53 16.73
C ASP A 415 -23.44 -0.58 17.44
N GLY A 416 -23.16 -1.86 17.13
CA GLY A 416 -23.88 -3.01 17.68
C GLY A 416 -25.21 -3.29 16.97
N ASP A 417 -25.45 -2.69 15.81
CA ASP A 417 -26.70 -2.75 15.03
C ASP A 417 -26.72 -3.89 14.00
N THR A 418 -26.00 -4.98 14.28
CA THR A 418 -25.95 -6.15 13.38
C THR A 418 -27.05 -7.16 13.69
N VAL A 419 -27.54 -7.84 12.66
CA VAL A 419 -28.54 -8.91 12.77
C VAL A 419 -27.92 -10.28 12.48
N ASP A 420 -28.55 -11.36 12.95
CA ASP A 420 -28.06 -12.71 12.63
C ASP A 420 -28.35 -13.12 11.17
N ARG A 421 -29.30 -12.44 10.50
CA ARG A 421 -29.73 -12.73 9.13
C ARG A 421 -30.27 -11.49 8.43
N LEU A 422 -30.06 -11.41 7.12
CA LEU A 422 -30.63 -10.36 6.26
C LEU A 422 -32.13 -10.64 6.02
N THR A 423 -33.00 -9.90 6.71
CA THR A 423 -34.46 -9.95 6.49
C THR A 423 -34.96 -8.74 5.70
N GLU A 424 -34.26 -7.60 5.77
CA GLU A 424 -34.64 -6.33 5.13
C GLU A 424 -33.47 -5.66 4.40
N VAL A 425 -33.79 -4.75 3.49
CA VAL A 425 -32.79 -3.95 2.74
C VAL A 425 -32.15 -2.95 3.70
N GLY A 426 -30.82 -2.90 3.73
CA GLY A 426 -30.05 -2.00 4.60
C GLY A 426 -29.57 -2.64 5.91
N GLN A 427 -30.03 -3.85 6.24
CA GLN A 427 -29.50 -4.61 7.37
C GLN A 427 -28.08 -5.13 7.09
N VAL A 428 -27.35 -5.40 8.17
CA VAL A 428 -26.01 -5.97 8.15
C VAL A 428 -26.04 -7.26 8.94
N ALA A 429 -25.82 -8.39 8.27
CA ALA A 429 -25.75 -9.68 8.93
C ALA A 429 -24.33 -9.95 9.46
N MET A 430 -24.23 -10.48 10.68
CA MET A 430 -22.97 -10.85 11.31
C MET A 430 -22.90 -12.35 11.56
N ALA A 431 -21.73 -12.95 11.32
CA ALA A 431 -21.38 -14.30 11.76
C ALA A 431 -19.96 -14.34 12.32
N LYS A 432 -19.67 -15.35 13.13
CA LYS A 432 -18.31 -15.62 13.63
C LYS A 432 -17.65 -16.72 12.81
N VAL A 433 -16.38 -16.54 12.47
CA VAL A 433 -15.58 -17.50 11.71
C VAL A 433 -14.32 -17.87 12.50
N MET A 434 -14.14 -19.16 12.79
CA MET A 434 -13.00 -19.63 13.59
C MET A 434 -11.72 -19.70 12.76
N LEU A 435 -10.68 -18.99 13.20
CA LEU A 435 -9.31 -19.13 12.70
C LEU A 435 -8.49 -20.01 13.66
N LYS A 436 -7.95 -21.11 13.15
CA LYS A 436 -7.03 -21.98 13.90
C LYS A 436 -5.59 -21.55 13.70
N VAL A 437 -5.03 -20.86 14.69
CA VAL A 437 -3.66 -20.37 14.68
C VAL A 437 -2.70 -21.48 15.14
N PRO A 438 -1.74 -21.89 14.31
CA PRO A 438 -0.75 -22.90 14.70
C PRO A 438 0.20 -22.38 15.79
N ALA A 439 0.82 -23.31 16.52
CA ALA A 439 1.93 -22.98 17.42
C ALA A 439 3.16 -22.50 16.62
N LEU A 440 3.98 -21.66 17.24
CA LEU A 440 5.30 -21.32 16.71
C LEU A 440 6.17 -22.58 16.69
N ARG A 441 7.13 -22.62 15.76
CA ARG A 441 8.00 -23.79 15.61
C ARG A 441 8.77 -24.04 16.91
N GLY A 442 8.53 -25.19 17.54
CA GLY A 442 9.20 -25.61 18.78
C GLY A 442 8.69 -24.96 20.06
N ARG A 443 7.64 -24.12 20.03
CA ARG A 443 7.07 -23.48 21.24
C ARG A 443 5.54 -23.26 21.14
N GLY A 444 4.86 -23.54 22.25
CA GLY A 444 3.43 -23.20 22.44
C GLY A 444 2.44 -24.24 21.92
N LYS A 445 1.14 -23.96 22.11
CA LYS A 445 0.02 -24.77 21.62
C LYS A 445 -0.77 -24.02 20.54
N PRO A 446 -1.40 -24.71 19.58
CA PRO A 446 -2.35 -24.08 18.67
C PRO A 446 -3.47 -23.38 19.45
N VAL A 447 -3.97 -22.26 18.92
CA VAL A 447 -5.07 -21.50 19.51
C VAL A 447 -6.14 -21.22 18.48
N GLU A 448 -7.33 -20.88 18.97
CA GLU A 448 -8.47 -20.53 18.14
C GLU A 448 -8.78 -19.05 18.36
N HIS A 449 -9.03 -18.36 17.26
CA HIS A 449 -9.34 -16.93 17.21
C HIS A 449 -10.68 -16.74 16.49
N GLU A 450 -11.59 -15.98 17.10
CA GLU A 450 -12.90 -15.68 16.52
C GLU A 450 -12.82 -14.45 15.61
N ALA A 451 -12.85 -14.66 14.29
CA ALA A 451 -12.97 -13.57 13.33
C ALA A 451 -14.44 -13.18 13.12
N VAL A 452 -14.69 -11.90 12.79
CA VAL A 452 -16.03 -11.39 12.55
C VAL A 452 -16.28 -11.26 11.05
N LEU A 453 -17.36 -11.86 10.56
CA LEU A 453 -17.82 -11.75 9.18
C LEU A 453 -19.08 -10.89 9.14
N LEU A 454 -19.09 -9.89 8.26
CA LEU A 454 -20.20 -8.98 8.03
C LEU A 454 -20.67 -9.13 6.57
N VAL A 455 -21.98 -9.16 6.34
CA VAL A 455 -22.57 -9.23 5.00
C VAL A 455 -23.67 -8.19 4.89
N THR A 456 -23.67 -7.44 3.79
CA THR A 456 -24.69 -6.42 3.49
C THR A 456 -25.00 -6.39 2.00
N ALA A 457 -26.11 -5.75 1.62
CA ALA A 457 -26.47 -5.58 0.20
C ALA A 457 -25.45 -4.70 -0.53
N ALA A 458 -25.09 -5.05 -1.76
CA ALA A 458 -24.16 -4.26 -2.57
C ALA A 458 -24.84 -3.04 -3.20
N GLU A 459 -24.09 -1.97 -3.36
CA GLU A 459 -24.45 -0.80 -4.15
C GLU A 459 -23.45 -0.62 -5.30
N ASP A 460 -23.87 0.08 -6.36
CA ASP A 460 -23.08 0.23 -7.59
C ASP A 460 -21.71 0.87 -7.33
N ALA A 461 -21.62 1.77 -6.34
CA ALA A 461 -20.39 2.46 -5.98
C ALA A 461 -19.34 1.56 -5.29
N ASP A 462 -19.70 0.38 -4.75
CA ASP A 462 -18.73 -0.54 -4.10
C ASP A 462 -17.82 -1.28 -5.10
N GLY A 463 -18.10 -1.14 -6.40
CA GLY A 463 -17.46 -1.88 -7.49
C GLY A 463 -18.09 -3.26 -7.65
N ARG A 464 -17.26 -4.29 -7.89
CA ARG A 464 -17.75 -5.65 -8.20
C ARG A 464 -18.53 -6.24 -7.02
N PRO A 465 -19.78 -6.70 -7.21
CA PRO A 465 -20.56 -7.35 -6.15
C PRO A 465 -20.06 -8.76 -5.85
N ASN A 466 -20.59 -9.36 -4.78
CA ASN A 466 -20.34 -10.75 -4.36
C ASN A 466 -18.88 -11.04 -3.98
N HIS A 467 -18.21 -10.02 -3.42
CA HIS A 467 -16.82 -10.11 -2.98
C HIS A 467 -16.71 -10.13 -1.45
N LEU A 468 -15.75 -10.91 -0.97
CA LEU A 468 -15.29 -10.95 0.41
C LEU A 468 -14.00 -10.16 0.53
N VAL A 469 -14.02 -9.08 1.30
CA VAL A 469 -12.85 -8.28 1.67
C VAL A 469 -12.35 -8.72 3.03
N SER A 470 -11.07 -9.06 3.15
CA SER A 470 -10.45 -9.48 4.42
C SER A 470 -9.39 -8.48 4.88
N MET A 471 -9.34 -8.24 6.18
CA MET A 471 -8.39 -7.33 6.82
C MET A 471 -7.96 -7.79 8.21
N ARG A 472 -6.84 -7.22 8.68
CA ARG A 472 -6.26 -7.41 10.02
C ARG A 472 -6.25 -6.11 10.84
N GLY A 473 -5.53 -6.07 11.95
CA GLY A 473 -5.51 -4.95 12.91
C GLY A 473 -5.33 -3.54 12.36
N SER A 474 -4.54 -3.37 11.29
CA SER A 474 -4.35 -2.07 10.62
C SER A 474 -5.60 -1.55 9.90
N ARG A 475 -6.66 -2.38 9.76
CA ARG A 475 -7.88 -2.11 8.99
C ARG A 475 -7.60 -1.69 7.53
N MET A 476 -6.45 -2.09 7.01
CA MET A 476 -6.14 -2.01 5.59
C MET A 476 -6.72 -3.24 4.88
N LYS A 477 -7.31 -3.05 3.69
CA LYS A 477 -7.71 -4.14 2.81
C LYS A 477 -6.49 -5.00 2.48
N VAL A 478 -6.47 -6.24 2.95
CA VAL A 478 -5.42 -7.20 2.62
C VAL A 478 -5.80 -8.00 1.39
N ARG A 479 -7.03 -8.51 1.33
CA ARG A 479 -7.47 -9.40 0.25
C ARG A 479 -8.89 -9.06 -0.17
N SER A 480 -9.18 -9.18 -1.46
CA SER A 480 -10.55 -9.17 -2.00
C SER A 480 -10.73 -10.35 -2.95
N VAL A 481 -11.76 -11.16 -2.74
CA VAL A 481 -12.04 -12.34 -3.58
C VAL A 481 -13.52 -12.52 -3.81
N ARG A 482 -13.89 -12.96 -5.03
CA ARG A 482 -15.26 -13.39 -5.35
C ARG A 482 -15.61 -14.61 -4.51
N VAL A 483 -16.83 -14.64 -3.97
CA VAL A 483 -17.34 -15.80 -3.23
C VAL A 483 -17.83 -16.85 -4.25
N PRO A 484 -17.26 -18.06 -4.26
CA PRO A 484 -17.66 -19.11 -5.21
C PRO A 484 -18.97 -19.81 -4.77
N ASP A 485 -19.55 -20.59 -5.69
CA ASP A 485 -20.69 -21.49 -5.44
C ASP A 485 -21.92 -20.82 -4.80
N LEU A 486 -22.27 -19.62 -5.28
CA LEU A 486 -23.43 -18.89 -4.79
C LEU A 486 -24.75 -19.53 -5.28
N PRO A 487 -25.79 -19.61 -4.44
CA PRO A 487 -27.11 -20.04 -4.87
C PRO A 487 -27.65 -19.21 -6.04
N LEU A 488 -28.35 -19.86 -6.97
CA LEU A 488 -29.04 -19.15 -8.06
C LEU A 488 -30.08 -18.17 -7.50
N GLY A 489 -30.03 -16.92 -7.96
CA GLY A 489 -30.92 -15.86 -7.50
C GLY A 489 -30.48 -15.14 -6.21
N THR A 490 -29.23 -15.33 -5.78
CA THR A 490 -28.61 -14.53 -4.72
C THR A 490 -28.59 -13.05 -5.09
N SER A 491 -29.15 -12.20 -4.23
CA SER A 491 -29.05 -10.75 -4.35
C SER A 491 -27.59 -10.29 -4.24
N PRO A 492 -27.16 -9.27 -5.02
CA PRO A 492 -25.81 -8.71 -4.91
C PRO A 492 -25.47 -8.29 -3.47
N PHE A 493 -24.32 -8.72 -2.97
CA PHE A 493 -23.86 -8.41 -1.61
C PHE A 493 -22.39 -8.00 -1.56
N GLN A 494 -21.99 -7.34 -0.47
CA GLN A 494 -20.61 -7.13 -0.09
C GLN A 494 -20.36 -7.80 1.26
N ALA A 495 -19.23 -8.50 1.39
CA ALA A 495 -18.84 -9.16 2.62
C ALA A 495 -17.49 -8.64 3.14
N VAL A 496 -17.37 -8.50 4.46
CA VAL A 496 -16.19 -7.98 5.15
C VAL A 496 -15.79 -8.97 6.26
N LEU A 497 -14.54 -9.41 6.26
CA LEU A 497 -13.96 -10.30 7.27
C LEU A 497 -12.90 -9.55 8.08
N LEU A 498 -13.17 -9.39 9.38
CA LEU A 498 -12.30 -8.76 10.36
C LEU A 498 -11.59 -9.87 11.16
N ALA A 499 -10.27 -9.90 11.10
CA ALA A 499 -9.44 -10.86 11.83
C ALA A 499 -8.32 -10.17 12.62
N GLY A 500 -7.68 -10.89 13.54
CA GLY A 500 -6.64 -10.33 14.40
C GLY A 500 -7.21 -9.23 15.29
N HIS A 501 -6.51 -8.10 15.38
CA HIS A 501 -7.01 -6.96 16.18
C HIS A 501 -8.23 -6.26 15.57
N ALA A 502 -8.56 -6.50 14.28
CA ALA A 502 -9.74 -5.89 13.67
C ALA A 502 -11.06 -6.50 14.17
N ALA A 503 -11.03 -7.72 14.71
CA ALA A 503 -12.20 -8.40 15.26
C ALA A 503 -12.70 -7.81 16.59
N GLY A 504 -12.00 -6.81 17.15
CA GLY A 504 -12.37 -6.10 18.36
C GLY A 504 -11.42 -6.38 19.55
N PRO A 505 -11.38 -5.47 20.54
CA PRO A 505 -10.44 -5.54 21.66
C PRO A 505 -10.66 -6.73 22.60
N ASP A 506 -11.88 -7.26 22.67
CA ASP A 506 -12.24 -8.39 23.55
C ASP A 506 -11.97 -9.76 22.92
N THR A 507 -11.36 -9.79 21.73
CA THR A 507 -11.13 -11.05 21.00
C THR A 507 -9.98 -11.83 21.61
N VAL A 508 -10.26 -13.06 22.03
CA VAL A 508 -9.25 -13.96 22.62
C VAL A 508 -8.16 -14.28 21.59
N GLU A 509 -6.90 -14.26 22.05
CA GLU A 509 -5.70 -14.61 21.25
C GLU A 509 -5.52 -13.74 19.98
N ALA A 510 -6.06 -12.52 19.96
CA ALA A 510 -5.95 -11.60 18.82
C ALA A 510 -4.48 -11.30 18.45
N ASP A 511 -3.59 -11.14 19.41
CA ASP A 511 -2.15 -10.90 19.16
C ASP A 511 -1.50 -12.03 18.36
N ARG A 512 -1.85 -13.27 18.68
CA ARG A 512 -1.29 -14.45 18.00
C ARG A 512 -1.89 -14.64 16.61
N ALA A 513 -3.17 -14.30 16.44
CA ALA A 513 -3.81 -14.27 15.13
C ALA A 513 -3.21 -13.17 14.24
N GLU A 514 -2.98 -11.97 14.79
CA GLU A 514 -2.33 -10.86 14.09
C GLU A 514 -0.93 -11.26 13.61
N ALA A 515 -0.09 -11.80 14.50
CA ALA A 515 1.26 -12.26 14.15
C ALA A 515 1.24 -13.35 13.08
N PHE A 516 0.28 -14.28 13.15
CA PHE A 516 0.14 -15.36 12.18
C PHE A 516 -0.29 -14.86 10.80
N LEU A 517 -1.29 -13.98 10.74
CA LEU A 517 -1.78 -13.40 9.49
C LEU A 517 -0.71 -12.51 8.87
N ARG A 518 -0.02 -11.67 9.66
CA ARG A 518 1.12 -10.86 9.20
C ARG A 518 2.22 -11.71 8.58
N ALA A 519 2.64 -12.78 9.27
CA ALA A 519 3.67 -13.67 8.73
C ALA A 519 3.27 -14.27 7.38
N SER A 520 1.97 -14.39 7.08
CA SER A 520 1.45 -14.90 5.81
C SER A 520 1.24 -13.86 4.71
N GLU A 521 1.47 -12.58 5.00
CA GLU A 521 1.37 -11.50 4.01
C GLU A 521 2.68 -11.38 3.22
N PRO A 522 2.60 -11.33 1.87
CA PRO A 522 3.74 -10.93 1.07
C PRO A 522 4.01 -9.43 1.26
N PRO A 523 5.15 -8.92 0.77
CA PRO A 523 5.49 -7.50 0.87
C PRO A 523 4.45 -6.52 0.32
N GLU A 524 3.73 -6.89 -0.74
CA GLU A 524 2.67 -6.07 -1.36
C GLU A 524 1.40 -5.98 -0.48
N HIS A 525 1.36 -6.77 0.60
CA HIS A 525 0.24 -6.89 1.53
C HIS A 525 -1.12 -7.24 0.85
N ASN A 526 -1.13 -7.88 -0.32
CA ASN A 526 -2.34 -8.05 -1.15
C ASN A 526 -3.01 -9.44 -1.07
N LYS A 527 -2.50 -10.35 -0.23
CA LYS A 527 -3.04 -11.70 -0.02
C LYS A 527 -2.47 -12.33 1.26
N TRP A 528 -3.11 -13.41 1.71
CA TRP A 528 -2.52 -14.33 2.68
C TRP A 528 -2.10 -15.60 1.95
N ALA A 529 -0.80 -15.89 1.97
CA ALA A 529 -0.19 -16.99 1.22
C ALA A 529 0.91 -17.68 2.04
N GLN A 530 1.55 -18.68 1.43
CA GLN A 530 2.77 -19.25 2.01
C GLN A 530 3.95 -18.31 1.70
N THR A 531 4.54 -17.75 2.74
CA THR A 531 5.73 -16.88 2.67
C THR A 531 6.93 -17.58 3.31
N GLU A 532 8.12 -17.01 3.12
CA GLU A 532 9.34 -17.49 3.79
C GLU A 532 9.27 -17.27 5.31
N GLU A 533 8.76 -16.11 5.76
CA GLU A 533 8.56 -15.79 7.17
C GLU A 533 7.61 -16.80 7.84
N LEU A 534 6.48 -17.12 7.20
CA LEU A 534 5.53 -18.11 7.70
C LEU A 534 6.18 -19.50 7.81
N ARG A 535 6.98 -19.89 6.81
CA ARG A 535 7.68 -21.19 6.79
C ARG A 535 8.80 -21.28 7.83
N ALA A 536 9.43 -20.15 8.15
CA ALA A 536 10.49 -20.06 9.16
C ALA A 536 9.92 -20.10 10.59
N SER A 537 8.93 -19.24 10.87
CA SER A 537 8.36 -19.03 12.20
C SER A 537 7.35 -20.11 12.61
N TYR A 538 6.64 -20.71 11.64
CA TYR A 538 5.60 -21.71 11.87
C TYR A 538 5.91 -23.04 11.16
N SER A 539 4.95 -23.98 11.23
CA SER A 539 5.03 -25.26 10.50
C SER A 539 4.95 -25.05 8.98
N PRO A 540 5.65 -25.85 8.16
CA PRO A 540 5.50 -25.82 6.69
C PRO A 540 4.06 -25.99 6.18
N THR A 541 3.18 -26.60 6.97
CA THR A 541 1.76 -26.81 6.63
C THR A 541 0.84 -25.70 7.15
N ALA A 542 1.39 -24.63 7.75
CA ALA A 542 0.62 -23.55 8.35
C ALA A 542 -0.28 -22.82 7.35
N HIS A 543 0.16 -22.69 6.08
CA HIS A 543 -0.64 -22.10 5.00
C HIS A 543 -2.00 -22.81 4.79
N ARG A 544 -2.12 -24.11 5.14
CA ARG A 544 -3.39 -24.84 5.05
C ARG A 544 -4.46 -24.25 5.96
N ARG A 545 -4.07 -23.67 7.11
CA ARG A 545 -5.00 -23.02 8.05
C ARG A 545 -5.62 -21.75 7.45
N ILE A 546 -4.87 -21.03 6.61
CA ILE A 546 -5.37 -19.86 5.88
C ILE A 546 -6.39 -20.30 4.82
N ALA A 547 -6.10 -21.40 4.12
CA ALA A 547 -7.03 -21.98 3.14
C ALA A 547 -8.30 -22.52 3.82
N ASP A 548 -8.17 -23.20 4.96
CA ASP A 548 -9.30 -23.64 5.81
C ASP A 548 -10.15 -22.45 6.25
N PHE A 549 -9.50 -21.38 6.72
CA PHE A 549 -10.16 -20.15 7.16
C PHE A 549 -10.91 -19.47 6.01
N THR A 550 -10.31 -19.38 4.82
CA THR A 550 -10.97 -18.84 3.62
C THR A 550 -12.21 -19.66 3.25
N ARG A 551 -12.12 -21.00 3.29
CA ARG A 551 -13.27 -21.88 3.04
C ARG A 551 -14.37 -21.69 4.07
N ALA A 552 -14.01 -21.57 5.35
CA ALA A 552 -14.96 -21.33 6.43
C ALA A 552 -15.69 -19.99 6.24
N ALA A 553 -14.95 -18.91 5.92
CA ALA A 553 -15.54 -17.61 5.62
C ALA A 553 -16.50 -17.66 4.42
N ASN A 554 -16.10 -18.29 3.31
CA ASN A 554 -16.98 -18.46 2.15
C ASN A 554 -18.21 -19.33 2.45
N SER A 555 -18.10 -20.33 3.33
CA SER A 555 -19.26 -21.10 3.81
C SER A 555 -20.21 -20.24 4.61
N ALA A 556 -19.69 -19.47 5.57
CA ALA A 556 -20.49 -18.58 6.41
C ALA A 556 -21.22 -17.50 5.58
N VAL A 557 -20.56 -16.92 4.56
CA VAL A 557 -21.23 -15.99 3.62
C VAL A 557 -22.39 -16.70 2.91
N ARG A 558 -22.18 -17.91 2.39
CA ARG A 558 -23.24 -18.67 1.70
C ARG A 558 -24.41 -19.01 2.61
N GLU A 559 -24.16 -19.27 3.89
CA GLU A 559 -25.20 -19.53 4.89
C GLU A 559 -26.02 -18.26 5.22
N LEU A 560 -25.36 -17.10 5.28
CA LEU A 560 -26.02 -15.82 5.54
C LEU A 560 -26.85 -15.32 4.36
N VAL A 561 -26.38 -15.56 3.13
CA VAL A 561 -27.02 -15.10 1.89
C VAL A 561 -28.01 -16.13 1.33
N GLY A 562 -27.78 -17.41 1.64
CA GLY A 562 -28.62 -18.51 1.18
C GLY A 562 -30.00 -18.48 1.84
N ARG A 563 -31.05 -18.32 1.04
CA ARG A 563 -32.42 -18.60 1.49
C ARG A 563 -32.50 -20.07 1.86
N ARG A 564 -32.65 -20.39 3.15
CA ARG A 564 -32.96 -21.75 3.59
C ARG A 564 -34.30 -22.11 2.96
N LYS A 565 -34.30 -22.99 1.95
CA LYS A 565 -35.48 -23.81 1.66
C LYS A 565 -35.78 -24.52 2.97
N GLU A 566 -36.89 -24.19 3.61
CA GLU A 566 -37.45 -25.12 4.59
C GLU A 566 -37.50 -26.47 3.90
N GLN A 567 -36.77 -27.45 4.43
CA GLN A 567 -37.04 -28.83 4.10
C GLN A 567 -38.41 -29.14 4.71
N THR A 568 -39.47 -28.73 4.03
CA THR A 568 -40.76 -29.36 4.20
C THR A 568 -40.52 -30.81 3.80
N GLN A 569 -40.54 -31.71 4.79
CA GLN A 569 -40.35 -33.15 4.56
C GLN A 569 -41.45 -33.76 3.68
N GLU A 570 -42.46 -32.99 3.29
CA GLU A 570 -43.48 -33.36 2.32
C GLU A 570 -43.57 -32.31 1.21
N GLY A 571 -42.95 -32.59 0.07
CA GLY A 571 -43.41 -31.99 -1.19
C GLY A 571 -44.84 -32.45 -1.48
N PRO A 572 -45.67 -31.66 -2.20
CA PRO A 572 -47.04 -32.02 -2.51
C PRO A 572 -47.07 -33.39 -3.20
N LYS A 573 -47.83 -34.36 -2.66
CA LYS A 573 -48.01 -35.70 -3.26
C LYS A 573 -48.26 -35.63 -4.78
N ALA A 574 -49.02 -34.63 -5.21
CA ALA A 574 -49.34 -34.36 -6.61
C ALA A 574 -48.10 -34.25 -7.53
N LEU A 575 -46.99 -33.65 -7.07
CA LEU A 575 -45.77 -33.53 -7.87
C LEU A 575 -44.96 -34.83 -7.91
N ARG A 576 -45.00 -35.64 -6.84
CA ARG A 576 -44.37 -36.97 -6.82
C ARG A 576 -45.07 -37.95 -7.74
N ASP A 577 -46.39 -37.86 -7.86
CA ASP A 577 -47.18 -38.75 -8.72
C ASP A 577 -47.10 -38.34 -10.21
N LEU A 578 -46.92 -37.05 -10.51
CA LEU A 578 -46.71 -36.55 -11.88
C LEU A 578 -45.30 -36.81 -12.45
N LEU A 579 -44.32 -37.13 -11.60
CA LEU A 579 -42.91 -37.37 -11.98
C LEU A 579 -42.52 -38.86 -11.93
N ARG A 580 -43.49 -39.78 -11.98
CA ARG A 580 -43.21 -41.20 -12.21
C ARG A 580 -43.03 -41.45 -13.70
N LEU A 581 -41.77 -41.42 -14.16
CA LEU A 581 -41.39 -42.00 -15.44
C LEU A 581 -41.34 -43.52 -15.26
N ASP A 582 -42.26 -44.24 -15.91
CA ASP A 582 -42.26 -45.70 -15.99
C ASP A 582 -41.07 -46.19 -16.81
N GLY A 583 -39.97 -46.46 -16.12
CA GLY A 583 -38.79 -47.14 -16.66
C GLY A 583 -38.23 -48.06 -15.60
N THR A 584 -38.27 -49.36 -15.86
CA THR A 584 -37.76 -50.42 -14.99
C THR A 584 -36.29 -50.15 -14.64
N PRO A 585 -35.88 -50.13 -13.36
CA PRO A 585 -34.48 -49.89 -13.02
C PRO A 585 -33.67 -51.17 -13.31
N ALA A 586 -32.94 -51.16 -14.43
CA ALA A 586 -31.88 -52.14 -14.65
C ALA A 586 -30.79 -51.92 -13.60
N ALA A 587 -30.56 -52.92 -12.75
CA ALA A 587 -29.46 -52.94 -11.80
C ALA A 587 -28.13 -53.04 -12.56
N GLY A 588 -27.46 -51.89 -12.71
CA GLY A 588 -26.06 -51.77 -13.10
C GLY A 588 -25.31 -50.93 -12.04
N PRO A 589 -24.02 -51.17 -11.81
CA PRO A 589 -23.25 -50.44 -10.82
C PRO A 589 -23.25 -48.94 -11.18
N ARG A 590 -23.63 -48.09 -10.22
CA ARG A 590 -23.59 -46.63 -10.36
C ARG A 590 -22.16 -46.21 -10.71
N ALA A 591 -21.92 -45.90 -11.98
CA ALA A 591 -20.74 -45.17 -12.40
C ALA A 591 -20.82 -43.75 -11.83
N ALA A 592 -19.86 -43.40 -10.97
CA ALA A 592 -19.60 -42.03 -10.56
C ALA A 592 -19.06 -41.25 -11.78
N GLY A 593 -19.93 -40.59 -12.54
CA GLY A 593 -19.51 -39.86 -13.76
C GLY A 593 -20.61 -39.08 -14.50
N GLY A 594 -21.64 -38.61 -13.80
CA GLY A 594 -22.83 -37.99 -14.41
C GLY A 594 -22.85 -36.46 -14.36
N GLY A 595 -21.79 -35.76 -14.77
CA GLY A 595 -21.80 -34.31 -14.95
C GLY A 595 -22.05 -33.93 -16.42
N PHE A 596 -22.69 -32.79 -16.68
CA PHE A 596 -22.70 -32.14 -18.01
C PHE A 596 -21.76 -30.94 -17.99
N PRO A 597 -21.12 -30.58 -19.13
CA PRO A 597 -20.38 -29.33 -19.28
C PRO A 597 -21.22 -28.12 -18.86
N THR A 598 -20.64 -27.28 -18.01
CA THR A 598 -21.27 -26.05 -17.52
C THR A 598 -20.32 -24.89 -17.73
N ILE A 599 -20.88 -23.72 -18.04
CA ILE A 599 -20.10 -22.49 -18.06
C ILE A 599 -19.66 -22.15 -16.63
N LEU A 600 -18.36 -21.98 -16.43
CA LEU A 600 -17.73 -21.65 -15.16
C LEU A 600 -17.70 -20.14 -14.94
N ASP A 601 -17.27 -19.40 -15.97
CA ASP A 601 -17.23 -17.94 -15.97
C ASP A 601 -17.51 -17.39 -17.37
N ILE A 602 -18.02 -16.16 -17.44
CA ILE A 602 -18.19 -15.40 -18.67
C ILE A 602 -17.74 -13.97 -18.40
N ASP A 603 -16.72 -13.53 -19.13
CA ASP A 603 -16.42 -12.11 -19.31
C ASP A 603 -17.18 -11.61 -20.54
N ALA A 604 -17.91 -10.52 -20.39
CA ALA A 604 -18.74 -9.98 -21.46
C ALA A 604 -18.79 -8.46 -21.42
N PHE A 605 -18.68 -7.82 -22.59
CA PHE A 605 -18.91 -6.39 -22.76
C PHE A 605 -19.71 -6.13 -24.04
N VAL A 606 -20.32 -4.94 -24.12
CA VAL A 606 -21.00 -4.48 -25.34
C VAL A 606 -20.04 -3.54 -26.08
N ASP A 607 -19.77 -3.81 -27.35
CA ASP A 607 -18.94 -2.93 -28.18
C ASP A 607 -19.72 -1.71 -28.72
N ASP A 608 -19.02 -0.81 -29.40
CA ASP A 608 -19.60 0.41 -29.97
C ASP A 608 -20.64 0.14 -31.06
N GLU A 609 -20.62 -1.05 -31.66
CA GLU A 609 -21.61 -1.51 -32.65
C GLU A 609 -22.87 -2.10 -31.98
N GLY A 610 -22.85 -2.28 -30.66
CA GLY A 610 -23.95 -2.83 -29.88
C GLY A 610 -24.01 -4.35 -29.87
N ALA A 611 -22.92 -5.04 -30.24
CA ALA A 611 -22.76 -6.48 -30.13
C ALA A 611 -22.20 -6.86 -28.75
N TRP A 612 -22.65 -7.98 -28.21
CA TRP A 612 -22.03 -8.56 -27.03
C TRP A 612 -20.78 -9.35 -27.46
N GLN A 613 -19.63 -8.94 -26.94
CA GLN A 613 -18.37 -9.68 -27.01
C GLN A 613 -18.24 -10.50 -25.73
N ILE A 614 -18.06 -11.81 -25.86
CA ILE A 614 -17.90 -12.70 -24.72
C ILE A 614 -16.63 -13.53 -24.80
N GLU A 615 -16.08 -13.83 -23.63
CA GLU A 615 -15.11 -14.88 -23.38
C GLU A 615 -15.69 -15.80 -22.29
N ALA A 616 -15.88 -17.08 -22.60
CA ALA A 616 -16.52 -18.04 -21.72
C ALA A 616 -15.57 -19.17 -21.36
N GLU A 617 -15.37 -19.39 -20.06
CA GLU A 617 -14.67 -20.54 -19.51
C GLU A 617 -15.68 -21.64 -19.18
N VAL A 618 -15.41 -22.87 -19.60
CA VAL A 618 -16.29 -24.03 -19.46
C VAL A 618 -15.63 -25.09 -18.59
N ASN A 619 -16.33 -25.51 -17.54
CA ASN A 619 -15.96 -26.67 -16.74
C ASN A 619 -16.43 -27.97 -17.42
N LEU A 620 -15.49 -28.89 -17.64
CA LEU A 620 -15.71 -30.16 -18.32
C LEU A 620 -15.62 -31.32 -17.32
N PRO A 621 -16.71 -32.06 -17.11
CA PRO A 621 -16.68 -33.30 -16.34
C PRO A 621 -15.72 -34.31 -16.97
N ALA A 622 -14.93 -34.96 -16.12
CA ALA A 622 -13.92 -35.93 -16.56
C ALA A 622 -14.57 -37.09 -17.32
N ARG A 623 -14.29 -37.15 -18.62
CA ARG A 623 -14.77 -38.19 -19.53
C ARG A 623 -13.66 -38.54 -20.54
N GLN A 624 -13.59 -39.81 -20.93
CA GLN A 624 -12.64 -40.27 -21.95
C GLN A 624 -13.06 -39.85 -23.37
N ASP A 625 -14.35 -39.66 -23.61
CA ASP A 625 -14.87 -39.13 -24.88
C ASP A 625 -14.89 -37.59 -24.87
N PRO A 626 -14.65 -36.94 -26.02
CA PRO A 626 -14.78 -35.49 -26.16
C PRO A 626 -16.24 -35.03 -26.00
N TRP A 627 -16.44 -33.86 -25.41
CA TRP A 627 -17.75 -33.24 -25.31
C TRP A 627 -18.07 -32.45 -26.57
N VAL A 628 -19.32 -32.53 -27.03
CA VAL A 628 -19.82 -31.77 -28.19
C VAL A 628 -21.03 -30.96 -27.76
N MET A 629 -20.92 -29.63 -27.81
CA MET A 629 -21.97 -28.70 -27.35
C MET A 629 -22.14 -27.52 -28.31
N SER A 630 -23.36 -27.00 -28.41
CA SER A 630 -23.69 -25.78 -29.13
C SER A 630 -23.93 -24.65 -28.13
N PRO A 631 -23.19 -23.52 -28.22
CA PRO A 631 -23.48 -22.34 -27.40
C PRO A 631 -24.72 -21.63 -27.91
N VAL A 632 -25.62 -21.24 -27.01
CA VAL A 632 -26.86 -20.53 -27.33
C VAL A 632 -26.94 -19.27 -26.48
N ALA A 633 -26.97 -18.11 -27.12
CA ALA A 633 -27.23 -16.82 -26.48
C ALA A 633 -28.73 -16.56 -26.35
N ARG A 634 -29.14 -15.99 -25.22
CA ARG A 634 -30.51 -15.50 -25.00
C ARG A 634 -30.47 -14.21 -24.18
N PHE A 635 -31.42 -13.31 -24.42
CA PHE A 635 -31.58 -12.16 -23.53
C PHE A 635 -32.44 -12.51 -22.32
N GLU A 636 -32.05 -11.96 -21.17
CA GLU A 636 -32.78 -12.08 -19.93
C GLU A 636 -34.05 -11.22 -19.96
N VAL A 637 -35.17 -11.83 -19.57
CA VAL A 637 -36.48 -11.16 -19.50
C VAL A 637 -37.08 -11.36 -18.11
N ARG A 638 -37.80 -10.35 -17.61
CA ARG A 638 -38.43 -10.38 -16.28
C ARG A 638 -39.55 -11.43 -16.15
N SER A 639 -40.20 -11.77 -17.26
CA SER A 639 -41.22 -12.83 -17.33
C SER A 639 -41.41 -13.29 -18.78
N GLY A 640 -41.64 -14.59 -19.01
CA GLY A 640 -41.82 -15.19 -20.34
C GLY A 640 -40.59 -15.95 -20.87
N GLY A 641 -40.69 -16.44 -22.12
CA GLY A 641 -39.60 -17.14 -22.78
C GLY A 641 -38.47 -16.19 -23.17
N ARG A 642 -37.22 -16.55 -22.83
CA ARG A 642 -36.04 -15.76 -23.18
C ARG A 642 -35.81 -15.79 -24.70
N PRO A 643 -35.81 -14.64 -25.40
CA PRO A 643 -35.59 -14.61 -26.84
C PRO A 643 -34.15 -15.02 -27.15
N SER A 644 -33.97 -15.92 -28.12
CA SER A 644 -32.66 -16.36 -28.59
C SER A 644 -32.00 -15.29 -29.45
N VAL A 645 -30.70 -15.09 -29.23
CA VAL A 645 -29.86 -14.18 -29.98
C VAL A 645 -28.87 -15.01 -30.80
N GLY A 646 -28.67 -14.61 -32.05
CA GLY A 646 -27.73 -15.24 -32.97
C GLY A 646 -26.29 -14.89 -32.63
N TRP A 647 -25.36 -15.79 -32.98
CA TRP A 647 -23.94 -15.51 -32.97
C TRP A 647 -23.52 -15.04 -34.36
N SER A 648 -22.82 -13.91 -34.44
CA SER A 648 -22.12 -13.51 -35.66
C SER A 648 -20.79 -14.26 -35.78
N LYS A 649 -20.16 -14.59 -34.64
CA LYS A 649 -18.87 -15.29 -34.60
C LYS A 649 -18.73 -16.13 -33.32
N VAL A 650 -18.14 -17.31 -33.44
CA VAL A 650 -17.70 -18.16 -32.31
C VAL A 650 -16.30 -18.67 -32.62
N VAL A 651 -15.35 -18.47 -31.69
CA VAL A 651 -13.93 -18.80 -31.87
C VAL A 651 -13.46 -19.65 -30.70
N ALA A 652 -12.79 -20.76 -31.00
CA ALA A 652 -12.12 -21.57 -30.00
C ALA A 652 -10.85 -20.88 -29.50
N VAL A 653 -10.62 -20.88 -28.18
CA VAL A 653 -9.41 -20.30 -27.57
C VAL A 653 -8.54 -21.41 -26.99
N GLU A 654 -9.05 -22.17 -26.01
CA GLU A 654 -8.29 -23.20 -25.31
C GLU A 654 -9.10 -24.49 -25.16
N ASN A 655 -8.45 -25.66 -25.34
CA ASN A 655 -9.02 -26.99 -25.14
C ASN A 655 -10.36 -27.25 -25.86
N CYS A 656 -10.65 -26.50 -26.93
CA CYS A 656 -11.82 -26.70 -27.78
C CYS A 656 -11.51 -26.39 -29.25
N ARG A 657 -12.42 -26.80 -30.14
CA ARG A 657 -12.42 -26.47 -31.57
C ARG A 657 -13.86 -26.16 -31.98
N VAL A 658 -14.05 -25.19 -32.88
CA VAL A 658 -15.37 -24.87 -33.44
C VAL A 658 -15.48 -25.51 -34.82
N VAL A 659 -16.50 -26.33 -35.03
CA VAL A 659 -16.88 -26.91 -36.34
C VAL A 659 -18.35 -26.59 -36.56
N ASP A 660 -18.67 -25.85 -37.63
CA ASP A 660 -20.05 -25.46 -37.98
C ASP A 660 -20.85 -24.81 -36.83
N GLY A 661 -20.18 -23.99 -36.00
CA GLY A 661 -20.80 -23.33 -34.83
C GLY A 661 -21.00 -24.24 -33.61
N VAL A 662 -20.52 -25.49 -33.66
CA VAL A 662 -20.54 -26.45 -32.56
C VAL A 662 -19.14 -26.53 -31.93
N LEU A 663 -19.09 -26.49 -30.60
CA LEU A 663 -17.88 -26.62 -29.79
C LEU A 663 -17.57 -28.11 -29.55
N HIS A 664 -16.40 -28.52 -30.03
CA HIS A 664 -15.79 -29.82 -29.75
C HIS A 664 -14.69 -29.63 -28.70
N PHE A 665 -14.92 -30.12 -27.49
CA PHE A 665 -13.96 -30.03 -26.40
C PHE A 665 -12.97 -31.19 -26.42
N ALA A 666 -11.71 -30.92 -26.04
CA ALA A 666 -10.66 -31.93 -26.02
C ALA A 666 -10.95 -33.05 -25.00
N ALA A 667 -10.72 -34.30 -25.40
CA ALA A 667 -10.90 -35.46 -24.54
C ALA A 667 -9.96 -35.39 -23.31
N GLY A 668 -10.49 -35.66 -22.12
CA GLY A 668 -9.74 -35.60 -20.86
C GLY A 668 -9.46 -34.18 -20.32
N ALA A 669 -9.79 -33.12 -21.06
CA ALA A 669 -9.67 -31.75 -20.55
C ALA A 669 -10.70 -31.49 -19.45
N ARG A 670 -10.30 -30.71 -18.44
CA ARG A 670 -11.16 -30.30 -17.31
C ARG A 670 -11.75 -28.90 -17.46
N THR A 671 -11.13 -28.08 -18.29
CA THR A 671 -11.53 -26.71 -18.61
C THR A 671 -11.33 -26.44 -20.09
N ALA A 672 -12.13 -25.54 -20.67
CA ALA A 672 -11.98 -25.06 -22.03
C ALA A 672 -12.52 -23.63 -22.18
N THR A 673 -11.97 -22.87 -23.11
CA THR A 673 -12.31 -21.45 -23.30
C THR A 673 -12.67 -21.18 -24.74
N PHE A 674 -13.74 -20.41 -24.96
CA PHE A 674 -14.13 -19.91 -26.28
C PHE A 674 -14.58 -18.46 -26.19
N THR A 675 -14.42 -17.72 -27.29
CA THR A 675 -14.97 -16.37 -27.43
C THR A 675 -16.11 -16.36 -28.44
N ALA A 676 -17.07 -15.46 -28.26
CA ALA A 676 -18.16 -15.30 -29.20
C ALA A 676 -18.66 -13.86 -29.28
N THR A 677 -19.21 -13.51 -30.44
CA THR A 677 -19.77 -12.20 -30.73
C THR A 677 -21.23 -12.38 -31.14
N THR A 678 -22.16 -11.65 -30.52
CA THR A 678 -23.56 -11.71 -30.91
C THR A 678 -23.82 -10.95 -32.22
N ASP A 679 -24.84 -11.37 -32.95
CA ASP A 679 -25.31 -10.67 -34.14
C ASP A 679 -26.34 -9.61 -33.76
N VAL A 680 -25.96 -8.33 -33.90
CA VAL A 680 -26.80 -7.17 -33.58
C VAL A 680 -28.13 -7.19 -34.32
N SER A 681 -28.17 -7.73 -35.55
CA SER A 681 -29.40 -7.82 -36.33
C SER A 681 -30.43 -8.78 -35.73
N SER A 682 -29.98 -9.70 -34.87
CA SER A 682 -30.84 -10.66 -34.16
C SER A 682 -31.30 -10.15 -32.78
N HIS A 683 -30.87 -8.97 -32.37
CA HIS A 683 -31.19 -8.41 -31.05
C HIS A 683 -32.65 -7.90 -31.00
N PRO A 684 -33.52 -8.43 -30.12
CA PRO A 684 -34.89 -7.95 -29.98
C PRO A 684 -34.97 -6.56 -29.30
N VAL A 685 -33.92 -6.18 -28.57
CA VAL A 685 -33.77 -4.90 -27.85
C VAL A 685 -32.29 -4.48 -27.87
N ARG A 686 -31.98 -3.22 -27.59
CA ARG A 686 -30.58 -2.76 -27.51
C ARG A 686 -29.81 -3.54 -26.45
N ALA A 687 -28.62 -4.03 -26.80
CA ALA A 687 -27.75 -4.85 -25.93
C ALA A 687 -27.45 -4.18 -24.58
N ALA A 688 -27.22 -2.87 -24.57
CA ALA A 688 -26.97 -2.09 -23.35
C ALA A 688 -28.12 -2.08 -22.32
N LEU A 689 -29.32 -2.54 -22.70
CA LEU A 689 -30.51 -2.55 -21.86
C LEU A 689 -30.97 -3.96 -21.46
N ALA A 690 -30.20 -5.01 -21.80
CA ALA A 690 -30.59 -6.40 -21.56
C ALA A 690 -29.42 -7.24 -21.06
N GLY A 691 -29.67 -8.13 -20.10
CA GLY A 691 -28.68 -9.13 -19.67
C GLY A 691 -28.53 -10.23 -20.72
N LEU A 692 -27.31 -10.68 -20.98
CA LEU A 692 -27.02 -11.83 -21.84
C LEU A 692 -26.89 -13.10 -20.99
N VAL A 693 -27.60 -14.16 -21.39
CA VAL A 693 -27.43 -15.52 -20.85
C VAL A 693 -26.90 -16.42 -21.95
N VAL A 694 -25.84 -17.15 -21.66
CA VAL A 694 -25.26 -18.13 -22.56
C VAL A 694 -25.45 -19.51 -21.96
N ASP A 695 -25.99 -20.44 -22.76
CA ASP A 695 -26.19 -21.82 -22.36
C ASP A 695 -25.46 -22.76 -23.33
N LEU A 696 -24.94 -23.89 -22.83
CA LEU A 696 -24.43 -24.98 -23.68
C LEU A 696 -25.52 -26.04 -23.84
N GLN A 697 -25.87 -26.37 -25.08
CA GLN A 697 -26.89 -27.36 -25.40
C GLN A 697 -26.30 -28.48 -26.27
N LYS A 698 -26.88 -29.67 -26.22
CA LYS A 698 -26.53 -30.72 -27.17
C LYS A 698 -26.94 -30.28 -28.58
N PRO A 699 -26.10 -30.50 -29.62
CA PRO A 699 -26.48 -30.17 -30.99
C PRO A 699 -27.73 -30.95 -31.40
N LYS A 700 -28.69 -30.27 -32.02
CA LYS A 700 -29.91 -30.90 -32.56
C LYS A 700 -29.53 -31.78 -33.76
N GLY A 701 -29.45 -33.09 -33.55
CA GLY A 701 -29.25 -34.08 -34.63
C GLY A 701 -28.13 -35.12 -34.45
N GLY A 702 -27.37 -35.10 -33.34
CA GLY A 702 -26.35 -36.12 -33.07
C GLY A 702 -26.86 -37.22 -32.13
N ALA A 703 -26.86 -38.48 -32.58
CA ALA A 703 -27.15 -39.63 -31.73
C ALA A 703 -26.13 -39.75 -30.57
N ALA A 704 -26.60 -40.32 -29.45
CA ALA A 704 -25.88 -40.48 -28.20
C ALA A 704 -24.66 -41.40 -28.27
#